data_AF-A0A9Q1MPW5-F1
#
_entry.id   AF-A0A9Q1MPW5-F1
#
_cell.length_a   1.000
_cell.length_b   1.000
_cell.length_c   1.000
_cell.angle_alpha   90.00
_cell.angle_beta   90.00
_cell.angle_gamma   90.00
#
_symmetry.space_group_name_H-M   'P 1'
#
loop_
_entity.id
_entity.type
_entity.pdbx_description
1 polymer ?
#
loop_
_entity_poly.entity_id
_entity_poly.type
_entity_poly.pdbx_seq_one_letter_code
_entity_poly.pdbx_strand_id
1 'polypeptide(L)'
;MDVVNALIDNPAFDSQTKETLTLRQSSFGSKCELQPDFLKKVEKNIGIVDTLLSWADFKNSKHLSKTDGKTSEKVKVEKLEDANDAGGRNSDKCTLILTEGDSAKALAMAGISVVGREHYGVFPLRGKLLNVREASHKQVSENKEIEAIKKILGLQTGKEYDSVKSLRYGHLMIMTDQDHDGSHIKGLLINFIHTFWPSLLKVPSFLVEFITPIVKATHKSGRILSFYTMPEYESWRKSLGASSSGWSIKYYKEGKEYFQDLQKHRKDFIWADNQDGESIELAFSKKKIEARKNWLRQFEPGTHLDQKEKYISYTEFVNKELILFSMADLQWLTFKAKVSQFSGYISEHSAYHHGEQSLSSTIIGMAQDYVGSNNVNLFNQMVNLALEICLQLQGGKDHASSRYIYTRLSPIARFLFPKDDDTILDYLNEDGKSIEPTWYVPIIPMVLVNGSEGIGTGWSSYVPNYNPRDLVANVRRLLNDELMEPMDPWYKGFKGKIEKTATKEAVATYTVTGIVEEVKETTLRISELPVRRWTEDYKQFLESMTVSTDKAKDAFIKRALLEILELELLRIENMVKFILGVVKGEIIVNNRKRADLLLELKNKGFTLFPKKKAVEAVVADTTDDAEDSEESPEESDRGVRESDYDYLLLMAIGTLTLEKVQELCAERDKLNGEVEDMRNATPKVLWMKDLDVLDKQLDEQDKIDIQTEEAREKIKKKVMNAAGVKAPKPKNY
;
A
#
# COMPACT_ATOMS: atom_id res chain seq x y z
N MET A 1 -56.93 1.12 -16.64
CA MET A 1 -57.71 0.50 -17.73
C MET A 1 -57.14 1.07 -19.00
N ASP A 2 -56.41 0.24 -19.73
CA ASP A 2 -55.76 0.69 -20.96
C ASP A 2 -56.76 0.53 -22.10
N VAL A 3 -57.05 1.63 -22.79
CA VAL A 3 -57.99 1.67 -23.90
C VAL A 3 -57.20 1.85 -25.18
N VAL A 4 -57.26 0.86 -26.06
CA VAL A 4 -56.59 0.89 -27.37
C VAL A 4 -57.67 0.87 -28.45
N ASN A 5 -57.58 1.82 -29.38
CA ASN A 5 -58.39 1.86 -30.58
C ASN A 5 -57.45 1.97 -31.79
N ALA A 6 -57.47 0.97 -32.66
CA ALA A 6 -56.58 0.88 -33.81
C ALA A 6 -57.29 0.30 -35.03
N LEU A 7 -56.85 0.71 -36.21
CA LEU A 7 -57.30 0.18 -37.50
C LEU A 7 -56.18 -0.72 -38.07
N ILE A 8 -56.53 -1.97 -38.35
CA ILE A 8 -55.58 -3.01 -38.75
C ILE A 8 -55.95 -3.48 -40.16
N ASP A 9 -54.97 -3.51 -41.05
CA ASP A 9 -55.16 -3.98 -42.42
C ASP A 9 -55.30 -5.51 -42.45
N ASN A 10 -56.40 -5.98 -43.05
CA ASN A 10 -56.72 -7.42 -43.21
C ASN A 10 -56.53 -8.24 -41.91
N PRO A 11 -57.29 -7.92 -40.84
CA PRO A 11 -57.05 -8.51 -39.53
C PRO A 11 -57.36 -10.01 -39.53
N ALA A 12 -56.48 -10.78 -38.90
CA ALA A 12 -56.66 -12.19 -38.61
C ALA A 12 -56.97 -12.39 -37.12
N PHE A 13 -57.94 -13.25 -36.82
CA PHE A 13 -58.38 -13.55 -35.46
C PHE A 13 -58.31 -15.04 -35.18
N ASP A 14 -58.29 -15.40 -33.90
CA ASP A 14 -58.30 -16.79 -33.43
C ASP A 14 -59.57 -17.57 -33.83
N SER A 15 -60.68 -16.87 -34.00
CA SER A 15 -62.00 -17.45 -34.19
C SER A 15 -62.97 -16.48 -34.89
N GLN A 16 -64.14 -16.98 -35.27
CA GLN A 16 -65.18 -16.17 -35.91
C GLN A 16 -65.77 -15.09 -34.98
N THR A 17 -65.64 -15.24 -33.65
CA THR A 17 -66.08 -14.21 -32.69
C THR A 17 -65.12 -13.02 -32.64
N LYS A 18 -63.89 -13.17 -33.17
CA LYS A 18 -62.90 -12.10 -33.34
C LYS A 18 -62.50 -11.40 -32.05
N GLU A 19 -62.41 -12.15 -30.95
CA GLU A 19 -62.04 -11.61 -29.64
C GLU A 19 -60.53 -11.38 -29.53
N THR A 20 -59.72 -12.26 -30.13
CA THR A 20 -58.26 -12.15 -30.08
C THR A 20 -57.68 -11.92 -31.47
N LEU A 21 -57.06 -10.76 -31.69
CA LEU A 21 -56.28 -10.48 -32.89
C LEU A 21 -55.00 -11.32 -32.87
N THR A 22 -54.77 -12.14 -33.90
CA THR A 22 -53.61 -13.05 -34.01
C THR A 22 -52.60 -12.60 -35.06
N LEU A 23 -52.93 -11.55 -35.83
CA LEU A 23 -52.05 -11.00 -36.85
C LEU A 23 -50.74 -10.47 -36.21
N ARG A 24 -49.62 -10.65 -36.91
CA ARG A 24 -48.32 -10.14 -36.43
C ARG A 24 -48.22 -8.63 -36.64
N GLN A 25 -47.57 -7.94 -35.70
CA GLN A 25 -47.39 -6.48 -35.73
C GLN A 25 -46.78 -5.96 -37.05
N SER A 26 -45.86 -6.72 -37.65
CA SER A 26 -45.23 -6.41 -38.94
C SER A 26 -46.22 -6.26 -40.10
N SER A 27 -47.41 -6.85 -39.97
CA SER A 27 -48.44 -6.93 -40.99
C SER A 27 -49.65 -6.04 -40.68
N PHE A 28 -49.57 -5.18 -39.65
CA PHE A 28 -50.70 -4.33 -39.24
C PHE A 28 -51.04 -3.21 -40.24
N GLY A 29 -50.16 -2.91 -41.19
CA GLY A 29 -50.31 -1.78 -42.12
C GLY A 29 -50.02 -0.41 -41.48
N SER A 30 -49.96 -0.34 -40.16
CA SER A 30 -49.61 0.85 -39.37
C SER A 30 -48.67 0.49 -38.21
N LYS A 31 -47.89 1.47 -37.76
CA LYS A 31 -47.04 1.35 -36.56
C LYS A 31 -47.57 2.29 -35.48
N CYS A 32 -47.70 1.78 -34.25
CA CYS A 32 -48.00 2.60 -33.08
C CYS A 32 -46.70 2.83 -32.31
N GLU A 33 -46.06 3.98 -32.54
CA GLU A 33 -44.90 4.41 -31.78
C GLU A 33 -45.36 5.34 -30.66
N LEU A 34 -45.11 4.93 -29.41
CA LEU A 34 -45.44 5.75 -28.25
C LEU A 34 -44.47 6.93 -28.19
N GLN A 35 -45.01 8.13 -28.36
CA GLN A 35 -44.23 9.36 -28.36
C GLN A 35 -43.58 9.59 -26.97
N PRO A 36 -42.34 10.11 -26.91
CA PRO A 36 -41.65 10.38 -25.64
C PRO A 36 -42.48 11.26 -24.67
N ASP A 37 -43.26 12.20 -25.19
CA ASP A 37 -44.13 13.06 -24.39
C ASP A 37 -45.28 12.31 -23.71
N PHE A 38 -45.77 11.25 -24.34
CA PHE A 38 -46.78 10.37 -23.73
C PHE A 38 -46.16 9.57 -22.58
N LEU A 39 -44.95 9.02 -22.78
CA LEU A 39 -44.21 8.31 -21.74
C LEU A 39 -43.89 9.21 -20.54
N LYS A 40 -43.45 10.45 -20.77
CA LYS A 40 -43.23 11.46 -19.70
C LYS A 40 -44.52 11.79 -18.93
N LYS A 41 -45.67 11.83 -19.62
CA LYS A 41 -46.97 12.05 -18.95
C LYS A 41 -47.39 10.84 -18.11
N VAL A 42 -47.13 9.62 -18.59
CA VAL A 42 -47.37 8.37 -17.84
C VAL A 42 -46.49 8.31 -16.59
N GLU A 43 -45.21 8.64 -16.74
CA GLU A 43 -44.23 8.73 -15.65
C GLU A 43 -44.69 9.69 -14.55
N LYS A 44 -45.13 10.90 -14.94
CA LYS A 44 -45.48 11.98 -14.01
C LYS A 44 -46.87 11.82 -13.36
N ASN A 45 -47.87 11.31 -14.08
CA ASN A 45 -49.27 11.42 -13.66
C ASN A 45 -49.85 10.13 -13.06
N ILE A 46 -49.22 8.97 -13.27
CA ILE A 46 -49.83 7.67 -12.89
C ILE A 46 -49.22 7.10 -11.60
N GLY A 47 -48.14 7.71 -11.06
CA GLY A 47 -47.51 7.27 -9.79
C GLY A 47 -46.95 5.84 -9.84
N ILE A 48 -46.86 5.25 -11.04
CA ILE A 48 -46.32 3.90 -11.27
C ILE A 48 -44.84 3.85 -10.86
N VAL A 49 -44.09 4.92 -11.11
CA VAL A 49 -42.67 4.99 -10.74
C VAL A 49 -42.50 4.95 -9.22
N ASP A 50 -43.27 5.74 -8.46
CA ASP A 50 -43.22 5.71 -6.99
C ASP A 50 -43.65 4.35 -6.42
N THR A 51 -44.64 3.71 -7.06
CA THR A 51 -45.09 2.36 -6.70
C THR A 51 -44.02 1.30 -7.01
N LEU A 52 -43.31 1.44 -8.13
CA LEU A 52 -42.20 0.56 -8.50
C LEU A 52 -40.98 0.75 -7.60
N LEU A 53 -40.65 2.00 -7.25
CA LEU A 53 -39.56 2.34 -6.32
C LEU A 53 -39.86 1.79 -4.93
N SER A 54 -41.06 2.04 -4.40
CA SER A 54 -41.47 1.48 -3.10
C SER A 54 -41.52 -0.06 -3.11
N TRP A 55 -41.91 -0.68 -4.21
CA TRP A 55 -41.86 -2.14 -4.37
C TRP A 55 -40.42 -2.68 -4.45
N ALA A 56 -39.53 -1.97 -5.16
CA ALA A 56 -38.12 -2.29 -5.22
C ALA A 56 -37.46 -2.17 -3.84
N ASP A 57 -37.72 -1.10 -3.10
CA ASP A 57 -37.26 -0.87 -1.73
C ASP A 57 -37.80 -1.92 -0.76
N PHE A 58 -39.07 -2.31 -0.90
CA PHE A 58 -39.66 -3.39 -0.12
C PHE A 58 -39.00 -4.75 -0.41
N LYS A 59 -38.70 -5.05 -1.67
CA LYS A 59 -38.02 -6.29 -2.06
C LYS A 59 -36.57 -6.32 -1.55
N ASN A 60 -35.88 -5.18 -1.59
CA ASN A 60 -34.50 -5.01 -1.12
C ASN A 60 -34.42 -5.12 0.40
N SER A 61 -35.27 -4.41 1.13
CA SER A 61 -35.34 -4.47 2.60
C SER A 61 -35.66 -5.87 3.12
N LYS A 62 -36.50 -6.63 2.41
CA LYS A 62 -36.79 -8.05 2.72
C LYS A 62 -35.56 -8.97 2.58
N HIS A 63 -34.61 -8.64 1.71
CA HIS A 63 -33.35 -9.39 1.62
C HIS A 63 -32.41 -9.07 2.77
N LEU A 64 -32.28 -7.79 3.13
CA LEU A 64 -31.45 -7.36 4.27
C LEU A 64 -31.98 -7.85 5.63
N SER A 65 -33.30 -7.94 5.79
CA SER A 65 -33.89 -8.42 7.04
C SER A 65 -33.63 -9.91 7.31
N LYS A 66 -33.23 -10.70 6.30
CA LYS A 66 -32.80 -12.10 6.50
C LYS A 66 -31.54 -12.22 7.34
N THR A 67 -30.68 -11.19 7.33
CA THR A 67 -29.43 -11.15 8.11
C THR A 67 -29.57 -10.41 9.43
N ASP A 68 -30.79 -10.03 9.82
CA ASP A 68 -31.05 -9.31 11.07
C ASP A 68 -30.73 -10.17 12.30
N GLY A 69 -30.24 -9.48 13.33
CA GLY A 69 -30.12 -10.03 14.67
C GLY A 69 -31.45 -9.99 15.43
N LYS A 70 -31.46 -10.66 16.59
CA LYS A 70 -32.56 -10.61 17.54
C LYS A 70 -31.99 -10.43 18.94
N THR A 71 -32.75 -9.82 19.83
CA THR A 71 -32.41 -9.77 21.25
C THR A 71 -32.57 -11.17 21.85
N SER A 72 -31.49 -11.93 21.90
CA SER A 72 -31.45 -13.28 22.48
C SER A 72 -30.24 -13.44 23.40
N GLU A 73 -30.37 -14.22 24.47
CA GLU A 73 -29.25 -14.48 25.39
C GLU A 73 -28.14 -15.32 24.73
N LYS A 74 -28.50 -16.17 23.76
CA LYS A 74 -27.54 -17.01 23.03
C LYS A 74 -27.51 -16.62 21.55
N VAL A 75 -26.30 -16.46 21.03
CA VAL A 75 -26.04 -16.25 19.59
C VAL A 75 -24.86 -17.13 19.18
N LYS A 76 -24.95 -17.73 17.99
CA LYS A 76 -23.87 -18.55 17.42
C LYS A 76 -23.20 -17.78 16.29
N VAL A 77 -22.10 -17.09 16.61
CA VAL A 77 -21.21 -16.45 15.64
C VAL A 77 -19.79 -17.00 15.85
N GLU A 78 -19.11 -17.32 14.76
CA GLU A 78 -17.73 -17.82 14.80
C GLU A 78 -16.78 -16.73 15.32
N LYS A 79 -15.79 -17.10 16.14
CA LYS A 79 -14.84 -16.20 16.80
C LYS A 79 -15.41 -15.19 17.82
N LEU A 80 -16.73 -15.15 18.06
CA LEU A 80 -17.32 -14.34 19.12
C LEU A 80 -17.00 -14.93 20.50
N GLU A 81 -16.46 -14.09 21.38
CA GLU A 81 -16.38 -14.34 22.82
C GLU A 81 -17.46 -13.48 23.47
N ASP A 82 -18.62 -14.08 23.75
CA ASP A 82 -19.82 -13.35 24.17
C ASP A 82 -19.77 -13.00 25.67
N ALA A 83 -20.33 -11.85 26.06
CA ALA A 83 -20.49 -11.50 27.47
C ALA A 83 -21.61 -12.37 28.09
N ASN A 84 -21.45 -12.76 29.36
CA ASN A 84 -22.42 -13.66 29.99
C ASN A 84 -23.84 -13.06 30.07
N ASP A 85 -23.95 -11.74 30.26
CA ASP A 85 -25.25 -11.04 30.37
C ASP A 85 -25.76 -10.51 29.02
N ALA A 86 -25.07 -10.76 27.91
CA ALA A 86 -25.43 -10.22 26.59
C ALA A 86 -26.81 -10.70 26.13
N GLY A 87 -27.69 -9.76 25.76
CA GLY A 87 -29.07 -10.05 25.37
C GLY A 87 -30.02 -10.44 26.50
N GLY A 88 -29.55 -10.45 27.75
CA GLY A 88 -30.36 -10.66 28.95
C GLY A 88 -30.89 -9.37 29.56
N ARG A 89 -31.20 -9.38 30.87
CA ARG A 89 -31.76 -8.22 31.59
C ARG A 89 -30.78 -7.06 31.78
N ASN A 90 -29.47 -7.34 31.80
CA ASN A 90 -28.40 -6.36 31.98
C ASN A 90 -27.69 -6.03 30.65
N SER A 91 -28.33 -6.30 29.51
CA SER A 91 -27.71 -6.11 28.19
C SER A 91 -27.29 -4.66 27.94
N ASP A 92 -27.99 -3.70 28.55
CA ASP A 92 -27.68 -2.26 28.53
C ASP A 92 -26.34 -1.89 29.17
N LYS A 93 -25.83 -2.75 30.06
CA LYS A 93 -24.50 -2.59 30.70
C LYS A 93 -23.40 -3.32 29.93
N CYS A 94 -23.77 -4.23 29.04
CA CYS A 94 -22.81 -5.02 28.28
C CYS A 94 -22.15 -4.19 27.17
N THR A 95 -20.84 -4.36 27.02
CA THR A 95 -20.01 -3.74 25.99
C THR A 95 -19.45 -4.80 25.05
N LEU A 96 -19.68 -4.64 23.74
CA LEU A 96 -19.03 -5.44 22.71
C LEU A 96 -17.76 -4.72 22.25
N ILE A 97 -16.61 -5.37 22.37
CA ILE A 97 -15.33 -4.85 21.88
C ILE A 97 -15.08 -5.40 20.48
N LEU A 98 -15.05 -4.52 19.49
CA LEU A 98 -14.61 -4.84 18.13
C LEU A 98 -13.11 -4.57 18.01
N THR A 99 -12.35 -5.59 17.65
CA THR A 99 -10.88 -5.51 17.59
C THR A 99 -10.36 -5.58 16.16
N GLU A 100 -9.29 -4.85 15.87
CA GLU A 100 -8.56 -4.96 14.61
C GLU A 100 -7.73 -6.26 14.57
N GLY A 101 -8.29 -7.31 13.95
CA GLY A 101 -7.64 -8.61 13.83
C GLY A 101 -7.57 -9.43 15.12
N ASP A 102 -7.00 -10.64 14.99
CA ASP A 102 -6.88 -11.60 16.08
C ASP A 102 -5.80 -11.20 17.12
N SER A 103 -4.85 -10.32 16.76
CA SER A 103 -3.83 -9.79 17.67
C SER A 103 -4.46 -8.90 18.75
N ALA A 104 -5.25 -7.91 18.32
CA ALA A 104 -5.97 -7.03 19.24
C ALA A 104 -7.02 -7.82 20.06
N LYS A 105 -7.65 -8.86 19.49
CA LYS A 105 -8.51 -9.78 20.26
C LYS A 105 -7.79 -10.40 21.45
N ALA A 106 -6.55 -10.87 21.27
CA ALA A 106 -5.79 -11.49 22.37
C ALA A 106 -5.56 -10.51 23.53
N LEU A 107 -5.29 -9.24 23.22
CA LEU A 107 -5.16 -8.17 24.21
C LEU A 107 -6.48 -7.89 24.92
N ALA A 108 -7.59 -7.78 24.17
CA ALA A 108 -8.93 -7.58 24.75
C ALA A 108 -9.34 -8.74 25.67
N MET A 109 -9.09 -9.99 25.25
CA MET A 109 -9.35 -11.17 26.08
C MET A 109 -8.52 -11.21 27.35
N ALA A 110 -7.26 -10.79 27.27
CA ALA A 110 -6.42 -10.63 28.44
C ALA A 110 -6.94 -9.54 29.39
N GLY A 111 -7.45 -8.44 28.85
CA GLY A 111 -8.10 -7.37 29.60
C GLY A 111 -9.39 -7.82 30.30
N ILE A 112 -10.23 -8.56 29.59
CA ILE A 112 -11.50 -9.11 30.13
C ILE A 112 -11.26 -10.09 31.28
N SER A 113 -10.14 -10.81 31.28
CA SER A 113 -9.78 -11.64 32.45
C SER A 113 -9.58 -10.84 33.74
N VAL A 114 -9.37 -9.52 33.64
CA VAL A 114 -9.20 -8.59 34.76
C VAL A 114 -10.52 -7.91 35.14
N VAL A 115 -11.30 -7.43 34.15
CA VAL A 115 -12.56 -6.70 34.40
C VAL A 115 -13.80 -7.58 34.55
N GLY A 116 -13.70 -8.87 34.20
CA GLY A 116 -14.78 -9.85 34.26
C GLY A 116 -15.52 -10.03 32.93
N ARG A 117 -16.04 -11.24 32.70
CA ARG A 117 -16.78 -11.66 31.48
C ARG A 117 -18.28 -11.37 31.51
N GLU A 118 -18.78 -10.80 32.60
CA GLU A 118 -20.21 -10.55 32.79
C GLU A 118 -20.73 -9.51 31.79
N HIS A 119 -19.97 -8.42 31.63
CA HIS A 119 -20.40 -7.25 30.86
C HIS A 119 -19.53 -6.95 29.63
N TYR A 120 -18.55 -7.80 29.28
CA TYR A 120 -17.65 -7.54 28.16
C TYR A 120 -17.55 -8.74 27.22
N GLY A 121 -17.84 -8.51 25.95
CA GLY A 121 -17.64 -9.46 24.86
C GLY A 121 -16.62 -8.94 23.85
N VAL A 122 -16.05 -9.83 23.03
CA VAL A 122 -15.04 -9.49 22.00
C VAL A 122 -15.35 -10.16 20.68
N PHE A 123 -15.24 -9.40 19.60
CA PHE A 123 -15.32 -9.93 18.25
C PHE A 123 -14.23 -9.29 17.35
N PRO A 124 -13.37 -10.09 16.70
CA PRO A 124 -12.33 -9.57 15.82
C PRO A 124 -12.87 -9.26 14.43
N LEU A 125 -12.56 -8.08 13.91
CA LEU A 125 -12.72 -7.74 12.51
C LEU A 125 -11.61 -8.41 11.70
N ARG A 126 -11.94 -8.90 10.50
CA ARG A 126 -11.00 -9.53 9.55
C ARG A 126 -10.10 -8.51 8.86
N GLY A 127 -10.57 -7.27 8.73
CA GLY A 127 -9.86 -6.19 8.06
C GLY A 127 -10.71 -4.92 7.95
N LYS A 128 -10.51 -4.14 6.88
CA LYS A 128 -11.32 -2.95 6.60
C LYS A 128 -12.77 -3.34 6.31
N LEU A 129 -13.69 -2.76 7.07
CA LEU A 129 -15.13 -3.00 6.90
C LEU A 129 -15.60 -2.47 5.53
N LEU A 130 -16.53 -3.17 4.90
CA LEU A 130 -17.11 -2.74 3.63
C LEU A 130 -17.76 -1.35 3.76
N ASN A 131 -17.47 -0.43 2.84
CA ASN A 131 -18.20 0.85 2.77
C ASN A 131 -19.63 0.61 2.26
N VAL A 132 -20.55 0.44 3.20
CA VAL A 132 -21.94 0.05 2.93
C VAL A 132 -22.78 1.11 2.22
N ARG A 133 -22.37 2.39 2.25
CA ARG A 133 -23.10 3.49 1.62
C ARG A 133 -23.09 3.40 0.09
N GLU A 134 -22.10 2.70 -0.45
CA GLU A 134 -21.83 2.58 -1.88
C GLU A 134 -21.92 1.13 -2.35
N ALA A 135 -22.18 0.19 -1.43
CA ALA A 135 -22.31 -1.22 -1.72
C ALA A 135 -23.75 -1.54 -2.14
N SER A 136 -23.90 -2.42 -3.12
CA SER A 136 -25.22 -2.96 -3.48
C SER A 136 -25.82 -3.74 -2.29
N HIS A 137 -27.15 -3.79 -2.22
CA HIS A 137 -27.84 -4.58 -1.19
C HIS A 137 -27.41 -6.06 -1.17
N LYS A 138 -27.04 -6.61 -2.34
CA LYS A 138 -26.48 -7.96 -2.46
C LYS A 138 -25.13 -8.06 -1.74
N GLN A 139 -24.19 -7.17 -2.04
CA GLN A 139 -22.87 -7.15 -1.39
C GLN A 139 -22.97 -6.98 0.13
N VAL A 140 -23.88 -6.14 0.63
CA VAL A 140 -24.12 -5.98 2.07
C VAL A 140 -24.68 -7.25 2.69
N SER A 141 -25.65 -7.90 2.02
CA SER A 141 -26.28 -9.13 2.52
C SER A 141 -25.38 -10.35 2.50
N GLU A 142 -24.42 -10.42 1.57
CA GLU A 142 -23.47 -11.53 1.43
C GLU A 142 -22.22 -11.34 2.32
N ASN A 143 -22.01 -10.13 2.85
CA ASN A 143 -20.89 -9.84 3.73
C ASN A 143 -21.11 -10.47 5.13
N LYS A 144 -20.40 -11.56 5.38
CA LYS A 144 -20.45 -12.33 6.64
C LYS A 144 -20.06 -11.52 7.89
N GLU A 145 -19.23 -10.49 7.75
CA GLU A 145 -18.79 -9.66 8.88
C GLU A 145 -19.90 -8.70 9.32
N ILE A 146 -20.56 -8.05 8.36
CA ILE A 146 -21.76 -7.24 8.63
C ILE A 146 -22.88 -8.10 9.22
N GLU A 147 -23.12 -9.27 8.64
CA GLU A 147 -24.10 -10.23 9.17
C GLU A 147 -23.77 -10.64 10.61
N ALA A 148 -22.49 -10.91 10.92
CA ALA A 148 -22.03 -11.22 12.27
C ALA A 148 -22.31 -10.06 13.24
N ILE A 149 -21.91 -8.83 12.90
CA ILE A 149 -22.12 -7.66 13.75
C ILE A 149 -23.61 -7.43 14.02
N LYS A 150 -24.46 -7.53 12.98
CA LYS A 150 -25.92 -7.43 13.12
C LYS A 150 -26.46 -8.47 14.11
N LYS A 151 -26.04 -9.72 13.97
CA LYS A 151 -26.46 -10.82 14.86
C LYS A 151 -25.96 -10.64 16.29
N ILE A 152 -24.70 -10.24 16.48
CA ILE A 152 -24.10 -10.06 17.81
C ILE A 152 -24.80 -8.93 18.57
N LEU A 153 -25.06 -7.80 17.91
CA LEU A 153 -25.70 -6.64 18.54
C LEU A 153 -27.24 -6.75 18.60
N GLY A 154 -27.86 -7.63 17.79
CA GLY A 154 -29.31 -7.71 17.69
C GLY A 154 -29.93 -6.61 16.83
N LEU A 155 -29.20 -6.14 15.82
CA LEU A 155 -29.63 -5.05 14.94
C LEU A 155 -30.65 -5.53 13.89
N GLN A 156 -31.68 -4.73 13.67
CA GLN A 156 -32.82 -5.01 12.79
C GLN A 156 -32.93 -3.93 11.71
N THR A 157 -33.05 -4.33 10.46
CA THR A 157 -33.11 -3.43 9.32
C THR A 157 -34.41 -2.62 9.34
N GLY A 158 -34.33 -1.30 9.13
CA GLY A 158 -35.50 -0.42 9.09
C GLY A 158 -36.10 -0.06 10.46
N LYS A 159 -35.45 -0.48 11.56
CA LYS A 159 -35.84 -0.10 12.91
C LYS A 159 -35.11 1.16 13.35
N GLU A 160 -35.86 2.13 13.86
CA GLU A 160 -35.29 3.26 14.58
C GLU A 160 -35.05 2.88 16.05
N TYR A 161 -33.87 3.25 16.53
CA TYR A 161 -33.43 2.96 17.89
C TYR A 161 -33.30 4.27 18.67
N ASP A 162 -34.24 4.49 19.61
CA ASP A 162 -34.18 5.59 20.59
C ASP A 162 -33.43 5.18 21.87
N SER A 163 -33.23 3.87 22.07
CA SER A 163 -32.52 3.33 23.21
C SER A 163 -31.87 1.98 22.90
N VAL A 164 -30.90 1.60 23.72
CA VAL A 164 -30.18 0.32 23.59
C VAL A 164 -30.90 -0.88 24.20
N LYS A 165 -32.07 -0.68 24.83
CA LYS A 165 -32.80 -1.76 25.55
C LYS A 165 -33.19 -2.94 24.67
N SER A 166 -33.36 -2.72 23.37
CA SER A 166 -33.69 -3.77 22.41
C SER A 166 -32.46 -4.40 21.74
N LEU A 167 -31.26 -4.01 22.13
CA LEU A 167 -30.00 -4.57 21.65
C LEU A 167 -29.47 -5.61 22.63
N ARG A 168 -28.56 -6.47 22.14
CA ARG A 168 -27.84 -7.43 22.97
C ARG A 168 -26.73 -6.80 23.80
N TYR A 169 -26.24 -5.64 23.35
CA TYR A 169 -25.19 -4.87 23.99
C TYR A 169 -25.61 -3.40 24.04
N GLY A 170 -25.38 -2.76 25.18
CA GLY A 170 -25.61 -1.33 25.39
C GLY A 170 -24.52 -0.45 24.81
N HIS A 171 -23.30 -1.00 24.69
CA HIS A 171 -22.14 -0.26 24.22
C HIS A 171 -21.39 -1.05 23.15
N LEU A 172 -20.90 -0.34 22.13
CA LEU A 172 -20.01 -0.83 21.09
C LEU A 172 -18.67 -0.10 21.22
N MET A 173 -17.66 -0.83 21.68
CA MET A 173 -16.31 -0.31 21.88
C MET A 173 -15.41 -0.69 20.72
N ILE A 174 -14.75 0.29 20.11
CA ILE A 174 -13.80 0.10 19.02
C ILE A 174 -12.39 0.06 19.61
N MET A 175 -11.65 -1.01 19.33
CA MET A 175 -10.27 -1.19 19.74
C MET A 175 -9.40 -1.51 18.53
N THR A 176 -8.82 -0.46 17.93
CA THR A 176 -7.87 -0.55 16.82
C THR A 176 -6.47 -0.20 17.29
N ASP A 177 -5.48 -0.49 16.45
CA ASP A 177 -4.17 0.09 16.65
C ASP A 177 -4.26 1.64 16.52
N GLN A 178 -3.38 2.34 17.22
CA GLN A 178 -3.30 3.81 17.19
C GLN A 178 -2.44 4.27 16.01
N ASP A 179 -2.86 3.88 14.82
CA ASP A 179 -2.30 4.28 13.53
C ASP A 179 -3.38 4.76 12.56
N HIS A 180 -2.97 5.15 11.35
CA HIS A 180 -3.86 5.71 10.35
C HIS A 180 -4.91 4.70 9.85
N ASP A 181 -4.54 3.43 9.68
CA ASP A 181 -5.47 2.39 9.22
C ASP A 181 -6.52 2.08 10.30
N GLY A 182 -6.13 2.09 11.58
CA GLY A 182 -7.05 2.00 12.71
C GLY A 182 -8.09 3.12 12.69
N SER A 183 -7.68 4.38 12.45
CA SER A 183 -8.62 5.51 12.28
C SER A 183 -9.58 5.30 11.11
N HIS A 184 -9.13 4.69 10.02
CA HIS A 184 -10.02 4.38 8.90
C HIS A 184 -11.06 3.30 9.25
N ILE A 185 -10.65 2.24 9.96
CA ILE A 185 -11.56 1.18 10.43
C ILE A 185 -12.64 1.77 11.35
N LYS A 186 -12.25 2.65 12.29
CA LYS A 186 -13.20 3.40 13.14
C LYS A 186 -14.23 4.14 12.27
N GLY A 187 -13.74 4.88 11.28
CA GLY A 187 -14.58 5.66 10.38
C GLY A 187 -15.55 4.80 9.55
N LEU A 188 -15.10 3.66 9.04
CA LEU A 188 -15.94 2.73 8.29
C LEU A 188 -17.05 2.12 9.16
N LEU A 189 -16.74 1.80 10.41
CA LEU A 189 -17.74 1.31 11.36
C LEU A 189 -18.77 2.39 11.74
N ILE A 190 -18.31 3.63 11.98
CA ILE A 190 -19.19 4.79 12.19
C ILE A 190 -20.10 4.97 10.98
N ASN A 191 -19.56 4.95 9.77
CA ASN A 191 -20.33 5.06 8.53
C ASN A 191 -21.32 3.90 8.36
N PHE A 192 -20.95 2.68 8.75
CA PHE A 192 -21.86 1.53 8.74
C PHE A 192 -23.09 1.76 9.61
N ILE A 193 -22.90 2.15 10.87
CA ILE A 193 -24.02 2.44 11.78
C ILE A 193 -24.79 3.68 11.31
N HIS A 194 -24.11 4.73 10.86
CA HIS A 194 -24.75 5.95 10.35
C HIS A 194 -25.66 5.68 9.14
N THR A 195 -25.26 4.76 8.25
CA THR A 195 -26.00 4.46 7.01
C THR A 195 -27.29 3.69 7.28
N PHE A 196 -27.27 2.73 8.21
CA PHE A 196 -28.45 1.88 8.48
C PHE A 196 -29.27 2.30 9.70
N TRP A 197 -28.62 2.86 10.73
CA TRP A 197 -29.23 3.22 12.02
C TRP A 197 -28.68 4.55 12.57
N PRO A 198 -28.91 5.68 11.88
CA PRO A 198 -28.39 6.98 12.31
C PRO A 198 -28.89 7.40 13.70
N SER A 199 -30.10 6.99 14.10
CA SER A 199 -30.64 7.25 15.45
C SER A 199 -29.79 6.64 16.55
N LEU A 200 -29.11 5.52 16.28
CA LEU A 200 -28.30 4.81 17.27
C LEU A 200 -27.02 5.56 17.61
N LEU A 201 -26.45 6.32 16.67
CA LEU A 201 -25.30 7.21 16.94
C LEU A 201 -25.65 8.40 17.83
N LYS A 202 -26.94 8.75 17.92
CA LYS A 202 -27.46 9.79 18.81
C LYS A 202 -27.67 9.30 20.24
N VAL A 203 -27.69 7.98 20.46
CA VAL A 203 -27.82 7.42 21.80
C VAL A 203 -26.51 7.62 22.56
N PRO A 204 -26.52 8.35 23.70
CA PRO A 204 -25.31 8.66 24.42
C PRO A 204 -24.53 7.42 24.83
N SER A 205 -23.21 7.46 24.64
CA SER A 205 -22.30 6.37 25.01
C SER A 205 -22.58 5.03 24.34
N PHE A 206 -23.38 4.97 23.26
CA PHE A 206 -23.51 3.74 22.49
C PHE A 206 -22.17 3.39 21.84
N LEU A 207 -21.58 4.31 21.09
CA LEU A 207 -20.28 4.11 20.45
C LEU A 207 -19.15 4.65 21.34
N VAL A 208 -18.14 3.82 21.53
CA VAL A 208 -17.05 4.05 22.49
C VAL A 208 -15.73 3.68 21.82
N GLU A 209 -14.64 4.38 22.13
CA GLU A 209 -13.29 4.05 21.69
C GLU A 209 -12.44 3.61 22.88
N PHE A 210 -11.57 2.63 22.64
CA PHE A 210 -10.50 2.27 23.56
C PHE A 210 -9.15 2.75 23.01
N ILE A 211 -8.55 3.74 23.66
CA ILE A 211 -7.25 4.30 23.29
C ILE A 211 -6.11 3.69 24.11
N THR A 212 -4.96 3.48 23.48
CA THR A 212 -3.74 3.05 24.18
C THR A 212 -2.62 4.07 23.99
N PRO A 213 -1.78 4.30 25.01
CA PRO A 213 -0.67 5.23 24.88
C PRO A 213 0.42 4.65 23.97
N ILE A 214 0.84 5.42 22.96
CA ILE A 214 1.90 5.07 22.00
C ILE A 214 3.28 5.12 22.66
N VAL A 215 3.50 6.11 23.53
CA VAL A 215 4.79 6.34 24.19
C VAL A 215 4.59 6.57 25.68
N LYS A 216 5.40 5.93 26.52
CA LYS A 216 5.54 6.34 27.94
C LYS A 216 6.96 6.80 28.22
N ALA A 217 7.07 7.96 28.85
CA ALA A 217 8.31 8.51 29.36
C ALA A 217 8.37 8.36 30.88
N THR A 218 9.40 7.69 31.39
CA THR A 218 9.63 7.46 32.82
C THR A 218 10.82 8.27 33.29
N HIS A 219 10.62 9.21 34.22
CA HIS A 219 11.69 9.98 34.81
C HIS A 219 12.43 9.15 35.87
N LYS A 220 13.72 9.45 36.11
CA LYS A 220 14.52 8.85 37.19
C LYS A 220 13.90 9.01 38.59
N SER A 221 13.07 10.04 38.80
CA SER A 221 12.32 10.26 40.05
C SER A 221 11.07 9.38 40.22
N GLY A 222 10.77 8.50 39.27
CA GLY A 222 9.58 7.64 39.28
C GLY A 222 8.33 8.26 38.63
N ARG A 223 8.40 9.50 38.13
CA ARG A 223 7.27 10.14 37.41
C ARG A 223 7.09 9.51 36.04
N ILE A 224 5.88 9.06 35.72
CA ILE A 224 5.53 8.46 34.42
C ILE A 224 4.60 9.41 33.66
N LEU A 225 4.96 9.72 32.41
CA LEU A 225 4.13 10.45 31.45
C LEU A 225 3.75 9.50 30.33
N SER A 226 2.50 9.54 29.90
CA SER A 226 1.97 8.72 28.80
C SER A 226 1.48 9.66 27.70
N PHE A 227 1.85 9.37 26.46
CA PHE A 227 1.51 10.13 25.27
C PHE A 227 0.70 9.23 24.34
N TYR A 228 -0.41 9.77 23.84
CA TYR A 228 -1.35 9.03 22.98
C TYR A 228 -1.17 9.38 21.51
N THR A 229 -0.42 10.43 21.19
CA THR A 229 -0.06 10.80 19.82
C THR A 229 1.44 11.11 19.71
N MET A 230 2.01 10.89 18.53
CA MET A 230 3.40 11.27 18.25
C MET A 230 3.65 12.79 18.32
N PRO A 231 2.77 13.66 17.79
CA PRO A 231 2.94 15.12 17.94
C PRO A 231 3.01 15.60 19.39
N GLU A 232 2.18 15.03 20.28
CA GLU A 232 2.20 15.37 21.72
C GLU A 232 3.55 14.99 22.35
N TYR A 233 4.04 13.79 22.06
CA TYR A 233 5.35 13.32 22.51
C TYR A 233 6.50 14.19 21.97
N GLU A 234 6.46 14.54 20.69
CA GLU A 234 7.51 15.36 20.07
C GLU A 234 7.53 16.79 20.60
N SER A 235 6.35 17.40 20.82
CA SER A 235 6.23 18.72 21.43
C SER A 235 6.80 18.72 22.85
N TRP A 236 6.40 17.73 23.66
CA TRP A 236 6.97 17.55 25.00
C TRP A 236 8.48 17.32 24.97
N ARG A 237 8.98 16.49 24.06
CA ARG A 237 10.42 16.22 23.91
C ARG A 237 11.19 17.46 23.49
N LYS A 238 10.64 18.29 22.61
CA LYS A 238 11.23 19.58 22.20
C LYS A 238 11.26 20.56 23.37
N SER A 239 10.21 20.60 24.20
CA SER A 239 10.13 21.46 25.39
C SER A 239 11.18 21.13 26.46
N LEU A 240 11.72 19.91 26.48
CA LEU A 240 12.71 19.45 27.45
C LEU A 240 14.16 19.90 27.17
N GLY A 241 14.49 20.32 25.94
CA GLY A 241 15.84 20.76 25.57
C GLY A 241 16.97 19.84 26.10
N ALA A 242 17.88 20.41 26.89
CA ALA A 242 19.05 19.72 27.46
C ALA A 242 18.73 18.81 28.68
N SER A 243 17.50 18.83 29.22
CA SER A 243 17.08 18.04 30.39
C SER A 243 16.58 16.62 30.04
N SER A 244 16.83 16.16 28.81
CA SER A 244 16.39 14.86 28.29
C SER A 244 17.09 13.64 28.91
N SER A 245 18.26 13.82 29.53
CA SER A 245 19.08 12.74 30.11
C SER A 245 18.48 12.07 31.38
N GLY A 246 17.39 12.65 31.92
CA GLY A 246 16.65 12.14 33.08
C GLY A 246 15.49 11.20 32.75
N TRP A 247 15.14 11.00 31.46
CA TRP A 247 13.94 10.29 31.04
C TRP A 247 14.26 9.02 30.24
N SER A 248 13.61 7.91 30.60
CA SER A 248 13.59 6.66 29.85
C SER A 248 12.33 6.58 29.01
N ILE A 249 12.48 6.39 27.69
CA ILE A 249 11.37 6.34 26.75
C ILE A 249 11.12 4.88 26.35
N LYS A 250 9.86 4.45 26.43
CA LYS A 250 9.40 3.15 25.95
C LYS A 250 8.21 3.34 25.02
N TYR A 251 8.28 2.74 23.84
CA TYR A 251 7.17 2.63 22.91
C TYR A 251 6.35 1.41 23.29
N TYR A 252 5.05 1.59 23.53
CA TYR A 252 4.17 0.49 23.93
C TYR A 252 3.29 0.10 22.76
N LYS A 253 3.14 -1.22 22.59
CA LYS A 253 2.11 -1.80 21.72
C LYS A 253 1.05 -2.59 22.50
N GLU A 254 1.36 -3.10 23.71
CA GLU A 254 0.44 -3.99 24.42
C GLU A 254 0.62 -3.89 25.95
N GLY A 255 -0.49 -3.96 26.70
CA GLY A 255 -0.46 -3.98 28.17
C GLY A 255 -1.81 -4.35 28.79
N LYS A 256 -1.85 -5.41 29.60
CA LYS A 256 -3.08 -5.82 30.32
C LYS A 256 -3.51 -4.80 31.38
N GLU A 257 -2.58 -3.98 31.85
CA GLU A 257 -2.79 -2.95 32.88
C GLU A 257 -3.80 -1.86 32.43
N TYR A 258 -4.00 -1.65 31.13
CA TYR A 258 -4.93 -0.63 30.63
C TYR A 258 -6.39 -0.91 30.97
N PHE A 259 -6.72 -2.19 31.14
CA PHE A 259 -8.07 -2.61 31.52
C PHE A 259 -8.35 -2.42 33.01
N GLN A 260 -7.31 -2.25 33.86
CA GLN A 260 -7.51 -1.89 35.26
C GLN A 260 -8.06 -0.47 35.40
N ASP A 261 -7.56 0.45 34.56
CA ASP A 261 -8.02 1.83 34.46
C ASP A 261 -8.81 2.07 33.16
N LEU A 262 -9.81 1.22 32.89
CA LEU A 262 -10.57 1.26 31.64
C LEU A 262 -11.22 2.63 31.40
N GLN A 263 -11.66 3.32 32.46
CA GLN A 263 -12.27 4.65 32.37
C GLN A 263 -11.34 5.73 31.82
N LYS A 264 -10.02 5.58 31.99
CA LYS A 264 -9.02 6.52 31.47
C LYS A 264 -8.75 6.32 29.99
N HIS A 265 -8.87 5.08 29.53
CA HIS A 265 -8.61 4.65 28.16
C HIS A 265 -9.88 4.62 27.32
N ARG A 266 -11.05 4.81 27.96
CA ARG A 266 -12.36 4.87 27.33
C ARG A 266 -12.67 6.32 26.90
N LYS A 267 -13.03 6.50 25.63
CA LYS A 267 -13.57 7.74 25.09
C LYS A 267 -14.97 7.48 24.54
N ASP A 268 -15.90 8.39 24.80
CA ASP A 268 -17.29 8.23 24.35
C ASP A 268 -17.53 9.13 23.13
N PHE A 269 -18.08 8.55 22.06
CA PHE A 269 -18.56 9.36 20.93
C PHE A 269 -19.90 9.99 21.26
N ILE A 270 -20.04 11.28 20.94
CA ILE A 270 -21.26 12.05 21.17
C ILE A 270 -21.76 12.66 19.86
N TRP A 271 -23.08 12.60 19.65
CA TRP A 271 -23.74 13.34 18.59
C TRP A 271 -24.03 14.75 19.09
N ALA A 272 -23.26 15.73 18.61
CA ALA A 272 -23.39 17.12 19.02
C ALA A 272 -24.54 17.81 18.26
N ASP A 273 -24.54 17.70 16.94
CA ASP A 273 -25.52 18.35 16.06
C ASP A 273 -25.61 17.62 14.70
N ASN A 274 -26.37 18.17 13.76
CA ASN A 274 -26.54 17.55 12.44
C ASN A 274 -25.26 17.59 11.58
N GLN A 275 -24.26 18.43 11.92
CA GLN A 275 -22.99 18.51 11.20
C GLN A 275 -22.21 17.19 11.31
N ASP A 276 -22.39 16.44 12.38
CA ASP A 276 -21.80 15.11 12.57
C ASP A 276 -22.19 14.15 11.45
N GLY A 277 -23.49 14.12 11.09
CA GLY A 277 -23.97 13.33 9.97
C GLY A 277 -23.39 13.80 8.63
N GLU A 278 -23.34 15.11 8.43
CA GLU A 278 -22.78 15.70 7.20
C GLU A 278 -21.29 15.41 7.02
N SER A 279 -20.52 15.47 8.11
CA SER A 279 -19.09 15.14 8.17
C SER A 279 -18.83 13.66 7.87
N ILE A 280 -19.65 12.75 8.41
CA ILE A 280 -19.56 11.31 8.08
C ILE A 280 -19.86 11.09 6.59
N GLU A 281 -20.88 11.75 6.04
CA GLU A 281 -21.18 11.65 4.62
C GLU A 281 -20.09 12.24 3.74
N LEU A 282 -19.53 13.39 4.12
CA LEU A 282 -18.38 13.99 3.46
C LEU A 282 -17.24 12.96 3.36
N ALA A 283 -16.97 12.24 4.46
CA ALA A 283 -15.89 11.27 4.56
C ALA A 283 -16.12 9.93 3.84
N PHE A 284 -17.35 9.53 3.51
CA PHE A 284 -17.59 8.19 2.93
C PHE A 284 -18.48 8.12 1.68
N SER A 285 -19.16 9.21 1.31
CA SER A 285 -20.02 9.21 0.12
C SER A 285 -19.24 9.47 -1.18
N LYS A 286 -19.45 8.64 -2.21
CA LYS A 286 -18.89 8.88 -3.56
C LYS A 286 -19.47 10.11 -4.24
N LYS A 287 -20.62 10.60 -3.80
CA LYS A 287 -21.23 11.84 -4.35
C LYS A 287 -20.51 13.11 -3.89
N LYS A 288 -19.73 13.05 -2.79
CA LYS A 288 -19.07 14.21 -2.17
C LYS A 288 -17.57 14.28 -2.50
N ILE A 289 -17.13 13.78 -3.65
CA ILE A 289 -15.70 13.79 -4.05
C ILE A 289 -15.12 15.20 -4.06
N GLU A 290 -15.80 16.18 -4.69
CA GLU A 290 -15.26 17.54 -4.79
C GLU A 290 -15.23 18.26 -3.44
N ALA A 291 -16.26 18.05 -2.62
CA ALA A 291 -16.29 18.53 -1.24
C ALA A 291 -15.15 17.93 -0.41
N ARG A 292 -14.85 16.63 -0.59
CA ARG A 292 -13.73 15.96 0.06
C ARG A 292 -12.38 16.53 -0.39
N LYS A 293 -12.20 16.84 -1.68
CA LYS A 293 -10.98 17.51 -2.16
C LYS A 293 -10.79 18.88 -1.50
N ASN A 294 -11.85 19.68 -1.42
CA ASN A 294 -11.78 20.98 -0.74
C ASN A 294 -11.49 20.84 0.76
N TRP A 295 -12.12 19.88 1.42
CA TRP A 295 -11.85 19.52 2.81
C TRP A 295 -10.37 19.16 3.04
N LEU A 296 -9.78 18.35 2.16
CA LEU A 296 -8.36 18.00 2.23
C LEU A 296 -7.44 19.19 1.93
N ARG A 297 -7.81 20.10 1.03
CA ARG A 297 -7.07 21.34 0.75
C ARG A 297 -7.01 22.28 1.96
N GLN A 298 -8.04 22.25 2.81
CA GLN A 298 -8.14 23.05 4.03
C GLN A 298 -7.38 22.43 5.22
N PHE A 299 -6.73 21.27 5.04
CA PHE A 299 -5.95 20.64 6.09
C PHE A 299 -4.74 21.49 6.50
N GLU A 300 -4.65 21.83 7.79
CA GLU A 300 -3.50 22.52 8.36
C GLU A 300 -2.55 21.54 9.06
N PRO A 301 -1.24 21.50 8.69
CA PRO A 301 -0.26 20.66 9.36
C PRO A 301 -0.18 20.95 10.87
N GLY A 302 -0.28 19.88 11.68
CA GLY A 302 -0.34 20.00 13.14
C GLY A 302 -1.74 19.80 13.72
N THR A 303 -2.77 19.73 12.87
CA THR A 303 -4.11 19.29 13.27
C THR A 303 -4.06 17.88 13.85
N HIS A 304 -4.57 17.70 15.07
CA HIS A 304 -4.70 16.40 15.72
C HIS A 304 -5.85 16.42 16.74
N LEU A 305 -6.40 15.25 17.05
CA LEU A 305 -7.43 15.10 18.07
C LEU A 305 -6.79 15.23 19.47
N ASP A 306 -7.42 16.01 20.37
CA ASP A 306 -6.98 16.10 21.76
C ASP A 306 -7.41 14.84 22.53
N GLN A 307 -6.42 14.01 22.85
CA GLN A 307 -6.64 12.73 23.53
C GLN A 307 -6.90 12.88 25.04
N LYS A 308 -6.91 14.10 25.60
CA LYS A 308 -7.27 14.34 27.01
C LYS A 308 -8.77 14.38 27.24
N GLU A 309 -9.52 14.90 26.28
CA GLU A 309 -10.97 15.04 26.37
C GLU A 309 -11.66 13.69 26.42
N LYS A 310 -12.66 13.52 27.29
CA LYS A 310 -13.37 12.24 27.45
C LYS A 310 -14.35 11.97 26.30
N TYR A 311 -14.92 13.03 25.74
CA TYR A 311 -15.96 12.97 24.73
C TYR A 311 -15.39 13.42 23.39
N ILE A 312 -15.77 12.72 22.31
CA ILE A 312 -15.34 13.03 20.95
C ILE A 312 -16.60 13.21 20.10
N SER A 313 -16.73 14.36 19.45
CA SER A 313 -17.78 14.52 18.44
C SER A 313 -17.39 13.83 17.13
N TYR A 314 -18.36 13.35 16.36
CA TYR A 314 -18.06 12.69 15.07
C TYR A 314 -17.39 13.64 14.08
N THR A 315 -17.78 14.92 14.09
CA THR A 315 -17.15 15.98 13.29
C THR A 315 -15.69 16.17 13.66
N GLU A 316 -15.34 16.20 14.94
CA GLU A 316 -13.94 16.31 15.36
C GLU A 316 -13.13 15.07 14.99
N PHE A 317 -13.70 13.89 15.15
CA PHE A 317 -13.05 12.66 14.70
C PHE A 317 -12.76 12.70 13.19
N VAL A 318 -13.75 13.08 12.37
CA VAL A 318 -13.57 13.21 10.92
C VAL A 318 -12.47 14.23 10.61
N ASN A 319 -12.58 15.44 11.16
CA ASN A 319 -11.73 16.58 10.80
C ASN A 319 -10.36 16.62 11.48
N LYS A 320 -10.13 15.85 12.55
CA LYS A 320 -8.87 15.88 13.31
C LYS A 320 -8.14 14.54 13.37
N GLU A 321 -8.81 13.43 13.06
CA GLU A 321 -8.21 12.08 13.08
C GLU A 321 -8.33 11.38 11.72
N LEU A 322 -9.55 11.23 11.17
CA LEU A 322 -9.75 10.55 9.88
C LEU A 322 -9.13 11.30 8.70
N ILE A 323 -9.06 12.64 8.77
CA ILE A 323 -8.35 13.45 7.79
C ILE A 323 -6.86 13.07 7.72
N LEU A 324 -6.24 12.66 8.83
CA LEU A 324 -4.84 12.26 8.86
C LEU A 324 -4.63 10.97 8.08
N PHE A 325 -5.57 10.02 8.20
CA PHE A 325 -5.59 8.85 7.32
C PHE A 325 -5.74 9.25 5.86
N SER A 326 -6.69 10.13 5.53
CA SER A 326 -6.94 10.54 4.13
C SER A 326 -5.74 11.27 3.52
N MET A 327 -5.06 12.11 4.32
CA MET A 327 -3.82 12.78 3.91
C MET A 327 -2.67 11.78 3.78
N ALA A 328 -2.56 10.80 4.67
CA ALA A 328 -1.59 9.70 4.54
C ALA A 328 -1.88 8.82 3.32
N ASP A 329 -3.16 8.56 3.01
CA ASP A 329 -3.59 7.78 1.84
C ASP A 329 -3.18 8.47 0.52
N LEU A 330 -3.33 9.80 0.47
CA LEU A 330 -2.83 10.61 -0.64
C LEU A 330 -1.29 10.71 -0.68
N GLN A 331 -0.63 10.54 0.46
CA GLN A 331 0.84 10.54 0.54
C GLN A 331 1.46 9.29 -0.10
N TRP A 332 0.76 8.16 -0.30
CA TRP A 332 1.37 6.93 -0.86
C TRP A 332 1.87 7.08 -2.31
N LEU A 333 1.26 7.97 -3.11
CA LEU A 333 1.71 8.25 -4.48
C LEU A 333 2.89 9.22 -4.56
N THR A 334 3.24 9.89 -3.45
CA THR A 334 4.20 11.00 -3.44
C THR A 334 5.29 10.91 -2.35
N PHE A 335 5.14 10.02 -1.35
CA PHE A 335 6.04 9.91 -0.21
C PHE A 335 6.50 8.47 0.08
N LYS A 336 7.74 8.41 0.59
CA LYS A 336 8.57 7.26 0.95
C LYS A 336 7.81 6.13 1.68
N ALA A 337 7.77 4.93 1.10
CA ALA A 337 7.20 3.71 1.71
C ALA A 337 8.28 2.69 2.06
N LYS A 338 8.09 1.88 3.11
CA LYS A 338 9.00 0.73 3.36
C LYS A 338 8.77 -0.34 2.30
N VAL A 339 9.84 -0.95 1.79
CA VAL A 339 9.71 -1.99 0.76
C VAL A 339 8.84 -3.14 1.26
N SER A 340 8.97 -3.58 2.52
CA SER A 340 8.11 -4.64 3.06
C SER A 340 6.61 -4.29 3.09
N GLN A 341 6.26 -3.03 3.37
CA GLN A 341 4.87 -2.58 3.38
C GLN A 341 4.34 -2.45 1.95
N PHE A 342 5.18 -1.92 1.06
CA PHE A 342 4.83 -1.75 -0.35
C PHE A 342 4.65 -3.10 -1.06
N SER A 343 5.48 -4.10 -0.76
CA SER A 343 5.30 -5.47 -1.26
C SER A 343 3.96 -6.06 -0.82
N GLY A 344 3.58 -5.92 0.45
CA GLY A 344 2.27 -6.41 0.94
C GLY A 344 1.10 -5.71 0.24
N TYR A 345 1.20 -4.39 0.06
CA TYR A 345 0.20 -3.61 -0.68
C TYR A 345 0.05 -4.07 -2.14
N ILE A 346 1.16 -4.23 -2.88
CA ILE A 346 1.13 -4.70 -4.25
C ILE A 346 0.55 -6.11 -4.31
N SER A 347 0.99 -7.01 -3.42
CA SER A 347 0.51 -8.40 -3.42
C SER A 347 -1.01 -8.50 -3.31
N GLU A 348 -1.62 -7.65 -2.50
CA GLU A 348 -3.08 -7.56 -2.36
C GLU A 348 -3.76 -6.93 -3.58
N HIS A 349 -3.15 -5.88 -4.17
CA HIS A 349 -3.78 -5.08 -5.23
C HIS A 349 -3.65 -5.70 -6.62
N SER A 350 -2.54 -6.38 -6.90
CA SER A 350 -2.27 -7.05 -8.18
C SER A 350 -2.56 -8.56 -8.14
N ALA A 351 -3.28 -9.04 -7.12
CA ALA A 351 -3.57 -10.47 -6.92
C ALA A 351 -2.32 -11.38 -7.04
N TYR A 352 -1.16 -10.92 -6.55
CA TYR A 352 0.10 -11.65 -6.72
C TYR A 352 0.12 -12.91 -5.84
N HIS A 353 0.16 -14.09 -6.47
CA HIS A 353 0.09 -15.39 -5.78
C HIS A 353 1.43 -15.96 -5.33
N HIS A 354 2.55 -15.35 -5.72
CA HIS A 354 3.88 -15.80 -5.29
C HIS A 354 4.32 -15.09 -3.99
N GLY A 355 5.28 -15.66 -3.27
CA GLY A 355 5.71 -15.11 -1.98
C GLY A 355 6.23 -13.68 -2.07
N GLU A 356 5.84 -12.84 -1.10
CA GLU A 356 6.22 -11.40 -1.00
C GLU A 356 7.74 -11.14 -1.03
N GLN A 357 8.56 -12.15 -0.76
CA GLN A 357 10.01 -12.05 -0.84
C GLN A 357 10.48 -11.82 -2.28
N SER A 358 9.87 -12.50 -3.27
CA SER A 358 10.19 -12.32 -4.69
C SER A 358 9.84 -10.90 -5.14
N LEU A 359 8.66 -10.42 -4.72
CA LEU A 359 8.18 -9.08 -4.99
C LEU A 359 9.07 -8.00 -4.35
N SER A 360 9.48 -8.23 -3.10
CA SER A 360 10.43 -7.35 -2.40
C SER A 360 11.77 -7.26 -3.13
N SER A 361 12.32 -8.39 -3.59
CA SER A 361 13.55 -8.41 -4.37
C SER A 361 13.39 -7.71 -5.73
N THR A 362 12.23 -7.84 -6.37
CA THR A 362 11.90 -7.15 -7.62
C THR A 362 11.88 -5.64 -7.43
N ILE A 363 11.20 -5.15 -6.39
CA ILE A 363 11.15 -3.72 -6.04
C ILE A 363 12.56 -3.18 -5.76
N ILE A 364 13.40 -3.95 -5.07
CA ILE A 364 14.79 -3.57 -4.84
C ILE A 364 15.55 -3.49 -6.16
N GLY A 365 15.43 -4.49 -7.03
CA GLY A 365 16.07 -4.51 -8.34
C GLY A 365 15.70 -3.30 -9.20
N MET A 366 14.43 -2.92 -9.22
CA MET A 366 13.95 -1.72 -9.93
C MET A 366 14.42 -0.39 -9.31
N ALA A 367 14.90 -0.42 -8.07
CA ALA A 367 15.37 0.75 -7.33
C ALA A 367 16.89 0.94 -7.35
N GLN A 368 17.66 -0.08 -7.76
CA GLN A 368 19.13 -0.05 -7.79
C GLN A 368 19.64 0.99 -8.80
N ASP A 369 20.68 1.73 -8.40
CA ASP A 369 21.25 2.86 -9.16
C ASP A 369 22.79 2.81 -9.25
N TYR A 370 23.42 1.68 -8.92
CA TYR A 370 24.87 1.50 -9.06
C TYR A 370 25.28 1.18 -10.51
N VAL A 371 26.54 1.44 -10.86
CA VAL A 371 27.07 1.22 -12.22
C VAL A 371 26.87 -0.22 -12.66
N GLY A 372 26.18 -0.41 -13.80
CA GLY A 372 25.86 -1.73 -14.36
C GLY A 372 24.52 -2.33 -13.89
N SER A 373 23.72 -1.61 -13.12
CA SER A 373 22.32 -1.95 -12.80
C SER A 373 21.34 -1.32 -13.80
N ASN A 374 20.51 -0.37 -13.38
CA ASN A 374 19.54 0.32 -14.23
C ASN A 374 20.13 1.61 -14.79
N ASN A 375 19.92 1.87 -16.09
CA ASN A 375 20.22 3.20 -16.65
C ASN A 375 19.20 4.23 -16.17
N VAL A 376 17.94 3.83 -16.03
CA VAL A 376 16.88 4.64 -15.43
C VAL A 376 16.11 3.80 -14.41
N ASN A 377 16.34 4.05 -13.13
CA ASN A 377 15.64 3.41 -12.03
C ASN A 377 14.24 4.01 -11.86
N LEU A 378 13.20 3.17 -11.96
CA LEU A 378 11.79 3.60 -11.83
C LEU A 378 11.41 3.88 -10.37
N PHE A 379 12.16 3.27 -9.44
CA PHE A 379 12.06 3.53 -8.02
C PHE A 379 13.36 4.15 -7.49
N ASN A 380 13.26 5.00 -6.48
CA ASN A 380 14.42 5.53 -5.79
C ASN A 380 14.67 4.74 -4.51
N GLN A 381 15.84 4.14 -4.37
CA GLN A 381 16.23 3.47 -3.15
C GLN A 381 16.58 4.51 -2.07
N MET A 382 15.91 4.46 -0.92
CA MET A 382 16.19 5.34 0.22
C MET A 382 16.76 4.52 1.38
N VAL A 383 18.09 4.39 1.42
CA VAL A 383 18.85 3.75 2.50
C VAL A 383 19.79 4.77 3.16
N ASN A 384 20.32 4.45 4.35
CA ASN A 384 21.46 5.21 4.88
C ASN A 384 22.63 5.08 3.90
N LEU A 385 23.22 6.22 3.47
CA LEU A 385 24.26 6.30 2.44
C LEU A 385 25.50 5.41 2.70
N ALA A 386 25.75 5.04 3.95
CA ALA A 386 26.82 4.10 4.32
C ALA A 386 26.55 2.65 3.87
N LEU A 387 25.28 2.25 3.77
CA LEU A 387 24.87 0.93 3.27
C LEU A 387 24.88 0.89 1.73
N GLU A 388 24.69 2.03 1.08
CA GLU A 388 24.68 2.21 -0.38
C GLU A 388 26.06 1.92 -1.00
N ILE A 389 27.14 2.29 -0.30
CA ILE A 389 28.52 2.01 -0.71
C ILE A 389 28.82 0.49 -0.71
N CYS A 390 28.14 -0.30 0.12
CA CYS A 390 28.33 -1.75 0.15
C CYS A 390 27.78 -2.43 -1.12
N LEU A 391 26.64 -1.96 -1.65
CA LEU A 391 25.87 -2.62 -2.73
C LEU A 391 26.64 -2.87 -4.04
N GLN A 392 27.69 -2.10 -4.31
CA GLN A 392 28.57 -2.29 -5.48
C GLN A 392 29.53 -3.49 -5.34
N LEU A 393 29.77 -3.99 -4.13
CA LEU A 393 30.77 -5.03 -3.87
C LEU A 393 30.34 -6.40 -4.41
N GLN A 394 29.04 -6.70 -4.43
CA GLN A 394 28.46 -7.99 -4.83
C GLN A 394 27.32 -7.87 -5.86
N GLY A 395 27.20 -6.73 -6.55
CA GLY A 395 26.18 -6.53 -7.57
C GLY A 395 24.75 -6.59 -7.03
N GLY A 396 24.48 -5.90 -5.92
CA GLY A 396 23.14 -5.73 -5.37
C GLY A 396 22.62 -6.86 -4.47
N LYS A 397 23.38 -7.96 -4.30
CA LYS A 397 23.00 -9.12 -3.45
C LYS A 397 23.10 -8.86 -1.94
N ASP A 398 23.78 -7.79 -1.55
CA ASP A 398 24.06 -7.39 -0.19
C ASP A 398 23.13 -6.27 0.32
N HIS A 399 21.98 -6.11 -0.33
CA HIS A 399 20.94 -5.17 0.10
C HIS A 399 20.44 -5.47 1.54
N ALA A 400 20.13 -4.41 2.30
CA ALA A 400 19.47 -4.58 3.59
C ALA A 400 18.10 -5.28 3.43
N SER A 401 17.66 -5.97 4.49
CA SER A 401 16.33 -6.56 4.54
C SER A 401 15.25 -5.53 4.18
N SER A 402 14.22 -5.97 3.43
CA SER A 402 13.08 -5.17 2.96
C SER A 402 12.36 -4.36 4.06
N ARG A 403 12.52 -4.77 5.33
CA ARG A 403 11.97 -4.08 6.51
C ARG A 403 12.71 -2.78 6.88
N TYR A 404 13.96 -2.63 6.43
CA TYR A 404 14.84 -1.50 6.78
C TYR A 404 15.06 -0.51 5.63
N ILE A 405 14.70 -0.91 4.41
CA ILE A 405 14.83 -0.09 3.20
C ILE A 405 13.49 0.54 2.84
N TYR A 406 13.57 1.74 2.27
CA TYR A 406 12.42 2.46 1.78
C TYR A 406 12.58 2.73 0.29
N THR A 407 11.45 2.90 -0.38
CA THR A 407 11.37 3.22 -1.79
C THR A 407 10.34 4.31 -2.02
N ARG A 408 10.46 5.00 -3.15
CA ARG A 408 9.44 5.91 -3.69
C ARG A 408 9.51 5.87 -5.21
N LEU A 409 8.42 6.20 -5.87
CA LEU A 409 8.42 6.34 -7.33
C LEU A 409 9.40 7.43 -7.75
N SER A 410 10.22 7.16 -8.75
CA SER A 410 11.12 8.16 -9.32
C SER A 410 10.29 9.21 -10.08
N PRO A 411 10.58 10.52 -9.95
CA PRO A 411 9.85 11.55 -10.68
C PRO A 411 9.78 11.27 -12.18
N ILE A 412 10.86 10.77 -12.77
CA ILE A 412 10.95 10.43 -14.20
C ILE A 412 9.98 9.32 -14.62
N ALA A 413 9.53 8.45 -13.71
CA ALA A 413 8.69 7.31 -14.05
C ALA A 413 7.36 7.71 -14.69
N ARG A 414 6.70 8.78 -14.21
CA ARG A 414 5.43 9.27 -14.81
C ARG A 414 5.62 10.11 -16.07
N PHE A 415 6.86 10.49 -16.38
CA PHE A 415 7.23 11.04 -17.68
C PHE A 415 7.64 9.97 -18.67
N LEU A 416 7.92 8.75 -18.23
CA LEU A 416 8.14 7.59 -19.10
C LEU A 416 6.83 6.86 -19.39
N PHE A 417 5.94 6.80 -18.39
CA PHE A 417 4.61 6.21 -18.45
C PHE A 417 3.56 7.31 -18.19
N PRO A 418 3.10 8.02 -19.24
CA PRO A 418 2.10 9.07 -19.11
C PRO A 418 0.86 8.58 -18.40
N LYS A 419 0.34 9.40 -17.50
CA LYS A 419 -0.88 9.07 -16.75
C LYS A 419 -2.11 9.01 -17.66
N ASP A 420 -2.12 9.78 -18.74
CA ASP A 420 -3.24 9.84 -19.67
C ASP A 420 -3.41 8.51 -20.44
N ASP A 421 -2.28 7.81 -20.67
CA ASP A 421 -2.27 6.49 -21.31
C ASP A 421 -2.86 5.39 -20.42
N ASP A 422 -2.86 5.56 -19.08
CA ASP A 422 -3.39 4.57 -18.14
C ASP A 422 -4.84 4.18 -18.53
N THR A 423 -5.64 5.10 -19.07
CA THR A 423 -7.06 4.84 -19.38
C THR A 423 -7.30 3.98 -20.62
N ILE A 424 -6.31 3.85 -21.50
CA ILE A 424 -6.42 3.12 -22.78
C ILE A 424 -5.72 1.75 -22.73
N LEU A 425 -5.05 1.41 -21.63
CA LEU A 425 -4.39 0.11 -21.47
C LEU A 425 -5.41 -1.00 -21.24
N ASP A 426 -5.08 -2.19 -21.72
CA ASP A 426 -5.88 -3.39 -21.53
C ASP A 426 -5.55 -4.03 -20.17
N TYR A 427 -6.43 -3.82 -19.19
CA TYR A 427 -6.28 -4.30 -17.82
C TYR A 427 -6.75 -5.75 -17.66
N LEU A 428 -5.90 -6.57 -17.08
CA LEU A 428 -6.23 -7.94 -16.73
C LEU A 428 -7.27 -7.95 -15.61
N ASN A 429 -8.08 -9.00 -15.58
CA ASN A 429 -9.11 -9.20 -14.56
C ASN A 429 -8.94 -10.58 -13.92
N GLU A 430 -8.74 -10.58 -12.61
CA GLU A 430 -8.58 -11.80 -11.82
C GLU A 430 -9.59 -11.78 -10.66
N ASP A 431 -10.40 -12.83 -10.54
CA ASP A 431 -11.47 -12.95 -9.55
C ASP A 431 -12.44 -11.75 -9.49
N GLY A 432 -12.69 -11.09 -10.63
CA GLY A 432 -13.58 -9.93 -10.72
C GLY A 432 -12.94 -8.61 -10.28
N LYS A 433 -11.63 -8.60 -9.99
CA LYS A 433 -10.83 -7.42 -9.68
C LYS A 433 -9.95 -7.08 -10.89
N SER A 434 -10.04 -5.83 -11.34
CA SER A 434 -9.08 -5.27 -12.30
C SER A 434 -7.70 -5.16 -11.64
N ILE A 435 -6.68 -5.76 -12.23
CA ILE A 435 -5.28 -5.79 -11.72
C ILE A 435 -4.37 -4.90 -12.59
N GLU A 436 -3.14 -5.32 -12.92
CA GLU A 436 -2.24 -4.64 -13.85
C GLU A 436 -2.66 -4.80 -15.32
N PRO A 437 -2.21 -3.90 -16.22
CA PRO A 437 -2.37 -4.09 -17.65
C PRO A 437 -1.43 -5.18 -18.20
N THR A 438 -1.82 -5.77 -19.33
CA THR A 438 -1.01 -6.80 -20.00
C THR A 438 0.41 -6.32 -20.30
N TRP A 439 0.54 -5.04 -20.67
CA TRP A 439 1.81 -4.32 -20.73
C TRP A 439 1.56 -2.82 -20.62
N TYR A 440 2.53 -2.11 -20.04
CA TYR A 440 2.57 -0.66 -20.12
C TYR A 440 3.22 -0.21 -21.44
N VAL A 441 2.82 0.96 -21.93
CA VAL A 441 3.37 1.57 -23.15
C VAL A 441 4.20 2.79 -22.78
N PRO A 442 5.52 2.64 -22.57
CA PRO A 442 6.37 3.79 -22.29
C PRO A 442 6.64 4.63 -23.54
N ILE A 443 6.92 5.93 -23.36
CA ILE A 443 7.28 6.88 -24.43
C ILE A 443 8.55 6.44 -25.20
N ILE A 444 9.47 5.76 -24.52
CA ILE A 444 10.66 5.14 -25.12
C ILE A 444 10.77 3.67 -24.69
N PRO A 445 11.34 2.77 -25.51
CA PRO A 445 11.36 1.33 -25.22
C PRO A 445 12.25 1.00 -24.00
N MET A 446 11.61 0.82 -22.84
CA MET A 446 12.30 0.58 -21.56
C MET A 446 13.14 -0.70 -21.52
N VAL A 447 12.78 -1.70 -22.34
CA VAL A 447 13.59 -2.93 -22.51
C VAL A 447 14.98 -2.62 -23.05
N LEU A 448 15.14 -1.59 -23.89
CA LEU A 448 16.46 -1.15 -24.36
C LEU A 448 17.14 -0.23 -23.35
N VAL A 449 16.37 0.58 -22.62
CA VAL A 449 16.92 1.47 -21.58
C VAL A 449 17.62 0.67 -20.48
N ASN A 450 16.91 -0.28 -19.86
CA ASN A 450 17.43 -1.02 -18.71
C ASN A 450 17.93 -2.44 -19.07
N GLY A 451 17.79 -2.86 -20.32
CA GLY A 451 18.08 -4.22 -20.72
C GLY A 451 17.09 -5.23 -20.16
N SER A 452 17.39 -6.52 -20.37
CA SER A 452 16.68 -7.63 -19.74
C SER A 452 17.58 -8.86 -19.69
N GLU A 453 17.36 -9.71 -18.69
CA GLU A 453 18.02 -11.00 -18.59
C GLU A 453 17.02 -12.01 -18.02
N GLY A 454 16.88 -13.15 -18.69
CA GLY A 454 15.94 -14.19 -18.26
C GLY A 454 16.30 -15.54 -18.85
N ILE A 455 16.13 -16.58 -18.06
CA ILE A 455 16.31 -17.97 -18.48
C ILE A 455 14.97 -18.67 -18.28
N GLY A 456 14.43 -19.21 -19.36
CA GLY A 456 13.25 -20.06 -19.36
C GLY A 456 13.61 -21.47 -19.81
N THR A 457 12.60 -22.34 -19.90
CA THR A 457 12.78 -23.68 -20.47
C THR A 457 12.91 -23.58 -21.99
N GLY A 458 14.08 -23.93 -22.52
CA GLY A 458 14.34 -23.93 -23.98
C GLY A 458 14.71 -22.56 -24.57
N TRP A 459 14.67 -21.49 -23.77
CA TRP A 459 14.97 -20.13 -24.21
C TRP A 459 15.81 -19.39 -23.17
N SER A 460 16.72 -18.53 -23.64
CA SER A 460 17.41 -17.53 -22.82
C SER A 460 17.35 -16.19 -23.53
N SER A 461 17.07 -15.11 -22.79
CA SER A 461 17.08 -13.76 -23.31
C SER A 461 18.11 -12.92 -22.57
N TYR A 462 18.89 -12.15 -23.35
CA TYR A 462 19.81 -11.16 -22.84
C TYR A 462 19.78 -9.93 -23.75
N VAL A 463 19.42 -8.79 -23.18
CA VAL A 463 19.43 -7.48 -23.84
C VAL A 463 20.30 -6.55 -22.99
N PRO A 464 21.37 -5.95 -23.56
CA PRO A 464 22.19 -4.99 -22.84
C PRO A 464 21.46 -3.64 -22.71
N ASN A 465 21.98 -2.78 -21.84
CA ASN A 465 21.43 -1.45 -21.64
C ASN A 465 21.92 -0.50 -22.75
N TYR A 466 21.08 0.47 -23.11
CA TYR A 466 21.35 1.54 -24.08
C TYR A 466 21.09 2.91 -23.48
N ASN A 467 21.70 3.93 -24.07
CA ASN A 467 21.56 5.31 -23.64
C ASN A 467 20.13 5.83 -23.94
N PRO A 468 19.39 6.32 -22.93
CA PRO A 468 18.06 6.89 -23.13
C PRO A 468 18.02 8.02 -24.17
N ARG A 469 19.08 8.82 -24.28
CA ARG A 469 19.15 9.95 -25.23
C ARG A 469 19.24 9.47 -26.68
N ASP A 470 19.98 8.40 -26.92
CA ASP A 470 20.10 7.80 -28.27
C ASP A 470 18.77 7.17 -28.69
N LEU A 471 18.05 6.58 -27.72
CA LEU A 471 16.68 6.08 -27.93
C LEU A 471 15.70 7.21 -28.25
N VAL A 472 15.70 8.31 -27.48
CA VAL A 472 14.88 9.49 -27.77
C VAL A 472 15.20 10.04 -29.17
N ALA A 473 16.48 10.15 -29.53
CA ALA A 473 16.90 10.61 -30.85
C ALA A 473 16.41 9.69 -31.97
N ASN A 474 16.52 8.37 -31.79
CA ASN A 474 16.04 7.40 -32.78
C ASN A 474 14.52 7.35 -32.89
N VAL A 475 13.79 7.50 -31.79
CA VAL A 475 12.32 7.63 -31.83
C VAL A 475 11.94 8.91 -32.57
N ARG A 476 12.61 10.05 -32.31
CA ARG A 476 12.40 11.29 -33.07
C ARG A 476 12.67 11.11 -34.56
N ARG A 477 13.76 10.41 -34.94
CA ARG A 477 14.07 10.07 -36.34
C ARG A 477 12.97 9.23 -36.98
N LEU A 478 12.56 8.16 -36.30
CA LEU A 478 11.48 7.28 -36.75
C LEU A 478 10.19 8.07 -36.96
N LEU A 479 9.83 8.94 -36.02
CA LEU A 479 8.66 9.81 -36.14
C LEU A 479 8.79 10.75 -37.34
N ASN A 480 10.00 11.23 -37.66
CA ASN A 480 10.28 12.11 -38.80
C ASN A 480 10.54 11.38 -40.13
N ASP A 481 10.30 10.07 -40.19
CA ASP A 481 10.59 9.23 -41.36
C ASP A 481 12.09 9.26 -41.77
N GLU A 482 12.97 9.53 -40.82
CA GLU A 482 14.42 9.51 -40.97
C GLU A 482 14.99 8.14 -40.61
N LEU A 483 16.13 7.78 -41.20
CA LEU A 483 16.82 6.53 -40.89
C LEU A 483 17.39 6.58 -39.46
N MET A 484 17.04 5.56 -38.67
CA MET A 484 17.60 5.37 -37.33
C MET A 484 19.10 5.11 -37.37
N GLU A 485 19.81 5.62 -36.37
CA GLU A 485 21.24 5.39 -36.18
C GLU A 485 21.48 4.11 -35.38
N PRO A 486 22.49 3.29 -35.76
CA PRO A 486 22.91 2.16 -34.93
C PRO A 486 23.32 2.62 -33.54
N MET A 487 22.80 1.96 -32.50
CA MET A 487 23.14 2.23 -31.11
C MET A 487 24.11 1.17 -30.58
N ASP A 488 25.02 1.59 -29.73
CA ASP A 488 25.95 0.70 -29.03
C ASP A 488 25.58 0.59 -27.54
N PRO A 489 25.88 -0.53 -26.88
CA PRO A 489 25.61 -0.70 -25.45
C PRO A 489 26.22 0.41 -24.61
N TRP A 490 25.44 0.91 -23.65
CA TRP A 490 25.84 2.01 -22.78
C TRP A 490 25.28 1.80 -21.38
N TYR A 491 26.12 2.06 -20.36
CA TYR A 491 25.76 1.88 -18.96
C TYR A 491 26.00 3.17 -18.18
N LYS A 492 24.97 3.62 -17.46
CA LYS A 492 25.02 4.83 -16.63
C LYS A 492 26.21 4.78 -15.66
N GLY A 493 27.05 5.82 -15.71
CA GLY A 493 28.20 6.00 -14.82
C GLY A 493 29.42 5.13 -15.10
N PHE A 494 29.38 4.23 -16.10
CA PHE A 494 30.53 3.41 -16.48
C PHE A 494 31.60 4.24 -17.21
N LYS A 495 32.86 4.16 -16.75
CA LYS A 495 33.97 4.95 -17.31
C LYS A 495 34.89 4.17 -18.24
N GLY A 496 34.75 2.85 -18.29
CA GLY A 496 35.56 1.98 -19.14
C GLY A 496 35.17 2.08 -20.62
N LYS A 497 35.76 1.21 -21.45
CA LYS A 497 35.57 1.23 -22.90
C LYS A 497 34.67 0.08 -23.34
N ILE A 498 33.75 0.36 -24.25
CA ILE A 498 32.92 -0.64 -24.93
C ILE A 498 33.25 -0.56 -26.41
N GLU A 499 33.88 -1.60 -26.96
CA GLU A 499 34.34 -1.63 -28.35
C GLU A 499 33.72 -2.78 -29.12
N LYS A 500 33.36 -2.52 -30.38
CA LYS A 500 32.84 -3.53 -31.29
C LYS A 500 33.99 -4.35 -31.87
N THR A 501 34.04 -5.65 -31.59
CA THR A 501 35.21 -6.51 -31.83
C THR A 501 35.13 -7.32 -33.12
N ALA A 502 33.93 -7.76 -33.53
CA ALA A 502 33.70 -8.48 -34.79
C ALA A 502 32.22 -8.46 -35.18
N THR A 503 31.94 -8.53 -36.48
CA THR A 503 30.61 -8.83 -37.03
C THR A 503 30.69 -10.21 -37.67
N LYS A 504 30.19 -11.23 -37.00
CA LYS A 504 29.83 -12.49 -37.67
C LYS A 504 28.33 -12.44 -37.87
N GLU A 505 27.90 -12.68 -39.12
CA GLU A 505 26.51 -13.00 -39.51
C GLU A 505 25.44 -12.32 -38.62
N ALA A 506 25.10 -11.08 -38.98
CA ALA A 506 24.03 -10.26 -38.41
C ALA A 506 24.11 -9.86 -36.91
N VAL A 507 25.10 -10.32 -36.13
CA VAL A 507 25.24 -9.97 -34.70
C VAL A 507 26.57 -9.26 -34.41
N ALA A 508 26.49 -8.06 -33.84
CA ALA A 508 27.65 -7.31 -33.36
C ALA A 508 28.15 -7.89 -32.02
N THR A 509 29.44 -8.24 -31.93
CA THR A 509 30.05 -8.62 -30.66
C THR A 509 30.76 -7.42 -30.04
N TYR A 510 30.63 -7.27 -28.72
CA TYR A 510 31.25 -6.18 -27.96
C TYR A 510 32.24 -6.70 -26.94
N THR A 511 33.37 -6.00 -26.80
CA THR A 511 34.33 -6.18 -25.72
C THR A 511 34.21 -5.02 -24.75
N VAL A 512 33.97 -5.34 -23.48
CA VAL A 512 33.89 -4.36 -22.39
C VAL A 512 35.20 -4.41 -21.59
N THR A 513 35.94 -3.31 -21.55
CA THR A 513 37.21 -3.19 -20.84
C THR A 513 37.14 -2.19 -19.71
N GLY A 514 37.70 -2.57 -18.56
CA GLY A 514 37.92 -1.67 -17.43
C GLY A 514 39.14 -0.77 -17.66
N ILE A 515 39.50 0.03 -16.65
CA ILE A 515 40.65 0.93 -16.70
C ILE A 515 41.74 0.40 -15.77
N VAL A 516 42.92 0.18 -16.34
CA VAL A 516 44.15 -0.14 -15.60
C VAL A 516 45.26 0.82 -16.03
N GLU A 517 45.94 1.40 -15.05
CA GLU A 517 47.02 2.35 -15.23
C GLU A 517 48.29 1.80 -14.61
N GLU A 518 49.41 1.88 -15.33
CA GLU A 518 50.73 1.62 -14.74
C GLU A 518 51.17 2.84 -13.93
N VAL A 519 51.29 2.69 -12.61
CA VAL A 519 51.73 3.77 -11.71
C VAL A 519 53.25 3.75 -11.55
N LYS A 520 53.85 2.55 -11.61
CA LYS A 520 55.30 2.29 -11.55
C LYS A 520 55.59 0.98 -12.29
N GLU A 521 56.86 0.73 -12.61
CA GLU A 521 57.35 -0.51 -13.29
C GLU A 521 56.86 -1.83 -12.66
N THR A 522 56.51 -1.83 -11.37
CA THR A 522 56.03 -3.01 -10.63
C THR A 522 54.66 -2.80 -10.00
N THR A 523 53.94 -1.73 -10.36
CA THR A 523 52.67 -1.36 -9.70
C THR A 523 51.63 -0.91 -10.72
N LEU A 524 50.60 -1.73 -10.89
CA LEU A 524 49.40 -1.40 -11.64
C LEU A 524 48.31 -0.89 -10.69
N ARG A 525 47.50 0.06 -11.15
CA ARG A 525 46.30 0.56 -10.48
C ARG A 525 45.10 0.28 -11.37
N ILE A 526 44.14 -0.47 -10.83
CA ILE A 526 42.85 -0.70 -11.47
C ILE A 526 41.88 0.36 -10.93
N SER A 527 41.34 1.19 -11.81
CA SER A 527 40.42 2.28 -11.44
C SER A 527 38.97 2.01 -11.86
N GLU A 528 38.73 1.07 -12.78
CA GLU A 528 37.40 0.66 -13.22
C GLU A 528 37.39 -0.82 -13.62
N LEU A 529 36.33 -1.56 -13.31
CA LEU A 529 36.14 -2.95 -13.72
C LEU A 529 35.13 -3.04 -14.88
N PRO A 530 35.21 -4.05 -15.77
CA PRO A 530 34.18 -4.27 -16.78
C PRO A 530 32.78 -4.38 -16.16
N VAL A 531 31.76 -3.91 -16.88
CA VAL A 531 30.36 -3.96 -16.43
C VAL A 531 29.98 -5.40 -16.04
N ARG A 532 29.23 -5.56 -14.95
CA ARG A 532 28.85 -6.85 -14.34
C ARG A 532 30.02 -7.71 -13.82
N ARG A 533 31.23 -7.14 -13.66
CA ARG A 533 32.29 -7.71 -12.81
C ARG A 533 32.32 -7.00 -11.47
N TRP A 534 31.98 -7.73 -10.42
CA TRP A 534 31.87 -7.17 -9.07
C TRP A 534 33.21 -7.17 -8.34
N THR A 535 33.38 -6.20 -7.45
CA THR A 535 34.65 -5.95 -6.76
C THR A 535 35.11 -7.17 -5.95
N GLU A 536 34.20 -7.86 -5.26
CA GLU A 536 34.56 -9.01 -4.42
C GLU A 536 34.99 -10.22 -5.27
N ASP A 537 34.29 -10.49 -6.36
CA ASP A 537 34.65 -11.58 -7.30
C ASP A 537 36.03 -11.32 -7.92
N TYR A 538 36.29 -10.07 -8.31
CA TYR A 538 37.57 -9.68 -8.89
C TYR A 538 38.71 -9.70 -7.87
N LYS A 539 38.43 -9.34 -6.62
CA LYS A 539 39.39 -9.46 -5.52
C LYS A 539 39.77 -10.91 -5.26
N GLN A 540 38.80 -11.82 -5.19
CA GLN A 540 39.07 -13.26 -5.03
C GLN A 540 39.90 -13.81 -6.20
N PHE A 541 39.62 -13.35 -7.41
CA PHE A 541 40.43 -13.67 -8.59
C PHE A 541 41.88 -13.22 -8.43
N LEU A 542 42.12 -11.95 -8.05
CA LEU A 542 43.48 -11.46 -7.81
C LEU A 542 44.21 -12.23 -6.69
N GLU A 543 43.51 -12.54 -5.59
CA GLU A 543 44.05 -13.34 -4.50
C GLU A 543 44.45 -14.75 -4.99
N SER A 544 43.63 -15.37 -5.83
CA SER A 544 43.95 -16.69 -6.42
C SER A 544 45.20 -16.67 -7.30
N MET A 545 45.47 -15.57 -8.00
CA MET A 545 46.67 -15.41 -8.84
C MET A 545 47.96 -15.23 -8.03
N THR A 546 47.86 -14.80 -6.77
CA THR A 546 49.04 -14.65 -5.89
C THR A 546 49.55 -15.98 -5.33
N VAL A 547 48.77 -17.06 -5.46
CA VAL A 547 49.05 -18.36 -4.84
C VAL A 547 49.19 -19.47 -5.88
N SER A 548 50.34 -19.52 -6.56
CA SER A 548 50.86 -20.80 -7.10
C SER A 548 52.33 -20.71 -7.53
N THR A 549 53.25 -20.95 -6.60
CA THR A 549 54.49 -21.77 -6.75
C THR A 549 55.26 -21.75 -5.43
N ASP A 550 55.00 -22.67 -4.51
CA ASP A 550 55.99 -23.66 -4.06
C ASP A 550 55.47 -24.52 -2.91
N LYS A 551 55.92 -25.77 -2.90
CA LYS A 551 55.45 -26.83 -2.00
C LYS A 551 55.73 -26.52 -0.53
N ALA A 552 54.67 -26.27 0.23
CA ALA A 552 54.56 -26.74 1.60
C ALA A 552 53.09 -27.00 1.93
N LYS A 553 52.66 -28.24 1.70
CA LYS A 553 51.33 -28.79 2.00
C LYS A 553 51.00 -28.88 3.50
N ASP A 554 51.63 -28.06 4.36
CA ASP A 554 51.57 -28.24 5.82
C ASP A 554 51.29 -26.98 6.65
N ALA A 555 50.80 -25.90 6.03
CA ALA A 555 50.47 -24.66 6.76
C ALA A 555 48.98 -24.26 6.74
N PHE A 556 48.11 -24.97 6.01
CA PHE A 556 46.71 -24.55 5.85
C PHE A 556 45.72 -25.33 6.74
N ILE A 557 45.98 -26.61 7.00
CA ILE A 557 45.16 -27.39 7.96
C ILE A 557 45.40 -26.90 9.39
N LYS A 558 46.63 -26.47 9.70
CA LYS A 558 46.98 -25.99 11.05
C LYS A 558 46.29 -24.67 11.41
N ARG A 559 46.03 -23.76 10.46
CA ARG A 559 45.36 -22.46 10.71
C ARG A 559 43.85 -22.59 10.84
N ALA A 560 43.21 -23.41 10.00
CA ALA A 560 41.77 -23.64 10.07
C ALA A 560 41.38 -24.49 11.30
N LEU A 561 42.21 -25.46 11.70
CA LEU A 561 42.04 -26.15 12.98
C LEU A 561 42.44 -25.27 14.18
N LEU A 562 43.42 -24.35 14.03
CA LEU A 562 43.74 -23.39 15.10
C LEU A 562 42.54 -22.50 15.40
N GLU A 563 41.88 -21.91 14.42
CA GLU A 563 40.75 -21.00 14.69
C GLU A 563 39.55 -21.73 15.31
N ILE A 564 39.28 -22.97 14.89
CA ILE A 564 38.20 -23.79 15.47
C ILE A 564 38.57 -24.26 16.89
N LEU A 565 39.81 -24.70 17.11
CA LEU A 565 40.32 -25.10 18.43
C LEU A 565 40.55 -23.91 19.36
N GLU A 566 40.90 -22.72 18.87
CA GLU A 566 41.04 -21.48 19.65
C GLU A 566 39.68 -20.97 20.11
N LEU A 567 38.63 -21.15 19.28
CA LEU A 567 37.24 -20.88 19.68
C LEU A 567 36.73 -21.90 20.71
N GLU A 568 37.08 -23.17 20.59
CA GLU A 568 36.76 -24.19 21.60
C GLU A 568 37.59 -24.04 22.88
N LEU A 569 38.87 -23.66 22.78
CA LEU A 569 39.78 -23.41 23.89
C LEU A 569 39.37 -22.13 24.64
N LEU A 570 38.96 -21.08 23.95
CA LEU A 570 38.37 -19.87 24.57
C LEU A 570 37.04 -20.20 25.28
N ARG A 571 36.23 -21.14 24.75
CA ARG A 571 35.01 -21.64 25.41
C ARG A 571 35.36 -22.40 26.69
N ILE A 572 36.34 -23.29 26.64
CA ILE A 572 36.79 -24.10 27.77
C ILE A 572 37.51 -23.24 28.83
N GLU A 573 38.36 -22.29 28.43
CA GLU A 573 39.03 -21.34 29.34
C GLU A 573 38.03 -20.45 30.09
N ASN A 574 36.96 -20.02 29.41
CA ASN A 574 35.88 -19.27 30.06
C ASN A 574 35.07 -20.15 31.02
N MET A 575 34.86 -21.44 30.69
CA MET A 575 34.24 -22.38 31.62
C MET A 575 35.14 -22.67 32.83
N VAL A 576 36.46 -22.81 32.64
CA VAL A 576 37.44 -23.04 33.70
C VAL A 576 37.58 -21.80 34.59
N LYS A 577 37.64 -20.58 34.03
CA LYS A 577 37.64 -19.31 34.79
C LYS A 577 36.37 -19.13 35.62
N PHE A 578 35.22 -19.53 35.08
CA PHE A 578 33.95 -19.48 35.80
C PHE A 578 33.93 -20.50 36.96
N ILE A 579 34.33 -21.75 36.72
CA ILE A 579 34.34 -22.81 37.74
C ILE A 579 35.38 -22.53 38.84
N LEU A 580 36.60 -22.11 38.48
CA LEU A 580 37.63 -21.73 39.47
C LEU A 580 37.23 -20.50 40.28
N GLY A 581 36.57 -19.52 39.68
CA GLY A 581 36.04 -18.35 40.39
C GLY A 581 34.95 -18.72 41.39
N VAL A 582 34.11 -19.71 41.07
CA VAL A 582 33.09 -20.22 42.01
C VAL A 582 33.73 -21.03 43.15
N VAL A 583 34.71 -21.88 42.85
CA VAL A 583 35.39 -22.73 43.84
C VAL A 583 36.29 -21.92 44.80
N LYS A 584 36.93 -20.85 44.32
CA LYS A 584 37.72 -19.92 45.16
C LYS A 584 36.86 -18.91 45.94
N GLY A 585 35.53 -18.96 45.78
CA GLY A 585 34.59 -18.04 46.43
C GLY A 585 34.53 -16.63 45.82
N GLU A 586 35.19 -16.40 44.68
CA GLU A 586 35.27 -15.12 43.98
C GLU A 586 34.04 -14.85 43.08
N ILE A 587 33.22 -15.87 42.79
CA ILE A 587 31.96 -15.80 42.03
C ILE A 587 30.88 -16.55 42.82
N ILE A 588 29.94 -15.84 43.43
CA ILE A 588 28.82 -16.42 44.19
C ILE A 588 27.58 -16.47 43.29
N VAL A 589 27.19 -17.67 42.85
CA VAL A 589 26.09 -17.88 41.88
C VAL A 589 24.74 -18.12 42.57
N ASN A 590 24.74 -18.43 43.87
CA ASN A 590 23.52 -18.81 44.58
C ASN A 590 22.75 -17.58 45.12
N ASN A 591 21.44 -17.53 44.87
CA ASN A 591 20.51 -16.48 45.32
C ASN A 591 20.74 -15.05 44.75
N ARG A 592 21.20 -14.94 43.49
CA ARG A 592 21.42 -13.67 42.77
C ARG A 592 20.59 -13.57 41.49
N LYS A 593 20.14 -12.36 41.13
CA LYS A 593 19.35 -12.11 39.91
C LYS A 593 20.23 -12.27 38.67
N ARG A 594 19.70 -12.96 37.66
CA ARG A 594 20.38 -13.35 36.41
C ARG A 594 21.04 -12.19 35.65
N ALA A 595 20.44 -10.99 35.69
CA ALA A 595 20.98 -9.80 35.03
C ALA A 595 22.26 -9.26 35.69
N ASP A 596 22.34 -9.31 37.03
CA ASP A 596 23.51 -8.84 37.78
C ASP A 596 24.69 -9.80 37.60
N LEU A 597 24.40 -11.10 37.50
CA LEU A 597 25.39 -12.12 37.17
C LEU A 597 25.94 -11.94 35.75
N LEU A 598 25.08 -11.65 34.77
CA LEU A 598 25.48 -11.38 33.38
C LEU A 598 26.29 -10.09 33.23
N LEU A 599 26.04 -9.07 34.06
CA LEU A 599 26.80 -7.83 34.07
C LEU A 599 28.18 -8.01 34.72
N GLU A 600 28.26 -8.79 35.81
CA GLU A 600 29.54 -9.15 36.44
C GLU A 600 30.40 -10.02 35.52
N LEU A 601 29.79 -10.96 34.79
CA LEU A 601 30.47 -11.79 33.78
C LEU A 601 30.91 -10.96 32.56
N LYS A 602 30.13 -9.98 32.12
CA LYS A 602 30.56 -9.06 31.05
C LYS A 602 31.70 -8.14 31.50
N ASN A 603 31.66 -7.65 32.75
CA ASN A 603 32.71 -6.79 33.34
C ASN A 603 34.00 -7.55 33.64
N LYS A 604 33.92 -8.86 33.94
CA LYS A 604 35.09 -9.75 34.10
C LYS A 604 35.60 -10.31 32.76
N GLY A 605 35.08 -9.85 31.62
CA GLY A 605 35.65 -10.08 30.30
C GLY A 605 35.14 -11.29 29.52
N PHE A 606 33.98 -11.86 29.87
CA PHE A 606 33.40 -13.01 29.16
C PHE A 606 32.59 -12.56 27.93
N THR A 607 32.92 -13.05 26.74
CA THR A 607 32.33 -12.64 25.43
C THR A 607 31.29 -13.62 24.88
N LEU A 608 30.32 -13.12 24.11
CA LEU A 608 29.14 -13.86 23.62
C LEU A 608 29.21 -14.17 22.11
N PHE A 609 28.77 -15.37 21.69
CA PHE A 609 28.70 -15.81 20.29
C PHE A 609 27.25 -15.91 19.75
N PRO A 610 26.99 -15.65 18.45
CA PRO A 610 25.67 -15.83 17.82
C PRO A 610 25.42 -17.28 17.35
N LYS A 611 24.18 -17.76 17.47
CA LYS A 611 23.74 -19.11 17.04
C LYS A 611 23.27 -19.13 15.58
N LYS A 612 23.66 -20.17 14.83
CA LYS A 612 23.12 -20.61 13.53
C LYS A 612 22.23 -21.86 13.70
N LYS A 613 21.21 -22.02 12.84
CA LYS A 613 20.62 -23.25 12.24
C LYS A 613 19.20 -22.93 11.71
N ALA A 614 18.63 -23.56 10.68
CA ALA A 614 19.05 -24.45 9.58
C ALA A 614 17.86 -24.57 8.61
N VAL A 615 18.14 -24.94 7.36
CA VAL A 615 17.20 -25.34 6.31
C VAL A 615 17.13 -26.87 6.25
N GLU A 616 15.95 -27.42 5.95
CA GLU A 616 15.67 -28.74 5.36
C GLU A 616 14.20 -28.70 4.87
N ALA A 617 13.68 -29.51 3.94
CA ALA A 617 13.97 -29.83 2.53
C ALA A 617 12.93 -30.93 2.15
N VAL A 618 12.17 -30.70 1.06
CA VAL A 618 11.48 -31.63 0.10
C VAL A 618 10.59 -32.79 0.61
N VAL A 619 9.41 -33.04 0.00
CA VAL A 619 9.10 -34.17 -0.93
C VAL A 619 7.83 -33.85 -1.75
N ALA A 620 7.85 -34.24 -3.03
CA ALA A 620 6.78 -34.21 -4.05
C ALA A 620 5.68 -35.28 -3.87
N ASP A 621 4.51 -35.11 -4.49
CA ASP A 621 4.05 -36.04 -5.54
C ASP A 621 2.84 -35.48 -6.34
N THR A 622 2.74 -36.01 -7.56
CA THR A 622 1.82 -35.79 -8.70
C THR A 622 0.37 -36.28 -8.43
N THR A 623 -0.70 -36.09 -9.23
CA THR A 623 -0.97 -36.12 -10.69
C THR A 623 -2.43 -35.67 -10.94
N ASP A 624 -2.68 -35.09 -12.13
CA ASP A 624 -3.82 -35.24 -13.06
C ASP A 624 -5.30 -35.18 -12.60
N ASP A 625 -6.10 -34.30 -13.23
CA ASP A 625 -7.01 -34.73 -14.32
C ASP A 625 -7.68 -33.52 -15.02
N ALA A 626 -7.93 -33.72 -16.31
CA ALA A 626 -8.28 -32.75 -17.35
C ALA A 626 -9.80 -32.75 -17.68
N GLU A 627 -10.12 -32.01 -18.76
CA GLU A 627 -11.34 -32.04 -19.61
C GLU A 627 -12.51 -31.11 -19.20
N ASP A 628 -13.19 -30.37 -20.08
CA ASP A 628 -12.98 -29.97 -21.49
C ASP A 628 -14.10 -28.98 -21.92
N SER A 629 -14.00 -28.47 -23.16
CA SER A 629 -15.01 -27.83 -24.04
C SER A 629 -15.21 -26.30 -23.93
N GLU A 630 -14.75 -25.48 -24.90
CA GLU A 630 -15.30 -25.21 -26.27
C GLU A 630 -16.72 -24.58 -26.20
N GLU A 631 -17.11 -23.50 -26.88
CA GLU A 631 -16.70 -22.84 -28.13
C GLU A 631 -17.39 -21.45 -28.18
N SER A 632 -16.76 -20.45 -28.78
CA SER A 632 -17.38 -19.22 -29.37
C SER A 632 -18.05 -19.59 -30.71
N PRO A 633 -18.94 -18.79 -31.37
CA PRO A 633 -18.57 -17.44 -31.88
C PRO A 633 -19.72 -16.40 -32.16
N GLU A 634 -19.29 -15.15 -32.44
CA GLU A 634 -19.87 -14.16 -33.40
C GLU A 634 -21.26 -13.51 -33.12
N GLU A 635 -21.61 -12.28 -33.50
CA GLU A 635 -20.96 -11.04 -33.96
C GLU A 635 -22.06 -9.92 -34.04
N SER A 636 -21.63 -8.65 -34.05
CA SER A 636 -22.25 -7.48 -34.74
C SER A 636 -23.35 -6.59 -34.08
N ASP A 637 -22.90 -5.35 -33.81
CA ASP A 637 -23.39 -4.05 -34.32
C ASP A 637 -24.45 -3.18 -33.59
N ARG A 638 -23.93 -2.00 -33.18
CA ARG A 638 -24.47 -0.62 -33.14
C ARG A 638 -25.90 -0.33 -32.66
N GLY A 639 -25.94 0.53 -31.65
CA GLY A 639 -27.01 1.50 -31.41
C GLY A 639 -26.67 2.45 -30.26
N VAL A 640 -26.23 3.66 -30.59
CA VAL A 640 -25.99 4.80 -29.68
C VAL A 640 -27.19 4.98 -28.75
N ARG A 641 -26.95 5.10 -27.44
CA ARG A 641 -27.99 5.42 -26.45
C ARG A 641 -27.71 6.74 -25.74
N GLU A 642 -28.82 7.40 -25.53
CA GLU A 642 -29.11 8.70 -24.96
C GLU A 642 -28.61 8.83 -23.49
N SER A 643 -27.31 8.97 -23.28
CA SER A 643 -26.73 9.23 -21.94
C SER A 643 -25.65 10.32 -21.91
N ASP A 644 -25.49 11.10 -22.99
CA ASP A 644 -24.38 12.05 -23.12
C ASP A 644 -24.66 13.47 -22.59
N TYR A 645 -25.81 13.73 -21.94
CA TYR A 645 -26.19 15.10 -21.57
C TYR A 645 -26.65 15.30 -20.11
N ASP A 646 -26.44 14.34 -19.21
CA ASP A 646 -26.86 14.46 -17.82
C ASP A 646 -26.08 15.50 -17.00
N TYR A 647 -24.96 16.02 -17.50
CA TYR A 647 -24.24 17.13 -16.87
C TYR A 647 -24.90 18.51 -17.09
N LEU A 648 -25.87 18.61 -18.01
CA LEU A 648 -26.54 19.87 -18.33
C LEU A 648 -27.79 20.16 -17.48
N LEU A 649 -28.26 19.19 -16.68
CA LEU A 649 -29.57 19.30 -16.00
C LEU A 649 -29.51 19.42 -14.47
N LEU A 650 -28.32 19.59 -13.88
CA LEU A 650 -28.17 19.80 -12.44
C LEU A 650 -27.24 20.97 -12.11
N MET A 651 -27.71 22.18 -12.38
CA MET A 651 -27.22 23.38 -11.68
C MET A 651 -28.34 23.96 -10.82
N ALA A 652 -28.03 24.20 -9.54
CA ALA A 652 -28.93 24.86 -8.61
C ALA A 652 -29.18 26.32 -9.05
N ILE A 653 -30.43 26.76 -9.04
CA ILE A 653 -30.87 28.12 -9.42
C ILE A 653 -30.28 29.23 -8.50
N GLY A 654 -29.54 28.88 -7.45
CA GLY A 654 -28.92 29.79 -6.49
C GLY A 654 -27.42 30.13 -6.69
N THR A 655 -26.75 29.65 -7.75
CA THR A 655 -25.31 29.91 -8.00
C THR A 655 -25.00 30.83 -9.18
N LEU A 656 -26.01 31.50 -9.75
CA LEU A 656 -25.86 32.44 -10.86
C LEU A 656 -25.46 33.84 -10.39
N THR A 657 -24.21 33.99 -9.97
CA THR A 657 -23.56 35.31 -9.89
C THR A 657 -22.86 35.63 -11.22
N LEU A 658 -22.77 36.91 -11.57
CA LEU A 658 -22.08 37.35 -12.79
C LEU A 658 -20.60 36.89 -12.79
N GLU A 659 -20.01 36.80 -11.60
CA GLU A 659 -18.65 36.30 -11.37
C GLU A 659 -18.51 34.81 -11.71
N LYS A 660 -19.48 33.96 -11.30
CA LYS A 660 -19.41 32.52 -11.61
C LYS A 660 -19.62 32.24 -13.10
N VAL A 661 -20.43 33.06 -13.77
CA VAL A 661 -20.59 33.00 -15.23
C VAL A 661 -19.30 33.41 -15.94
N GLN A 662 -18.59 34.43 -15.45
CA GLN A 662 -17.28 34.82 -16.00
C GLN A 662 -16.22 33.75 -15.78
N GLU A 663 -16.19 33.12 -14.60
CA GLU A 663 -15.30 31.99 -14.32
C GLU A 663 -15.58 30.80 -15.25
N LEU A 664 -16.85 30.41 -15.40
CA LEU A 664 -17.24 29.30 -16.27
C LEU A 664 -17.01 29.61 -17.75
N CYS A 665 -17.20 30.86 -18.19
CA CYS A 665 -16.84 31.29 -19.54
C CYS A 665 -15.32 31.23 -19.75
N ALA A 666 -14.52 31.67 -18.78
CA ALA A 666 -13.06 31.59 -18.86
C ALA A 666 -12.56 30.14 -18.86
N GLU A 667 -13.16 29.28 -18.04
CA GLU A 667 -12.87 27.85 -17.98
C GLU A 667 -13.29 27.15 -19.28
N ARG A 668 -14.49 27.43 -19.80
CA ARG A 668 -14.95 26.95 -21.11
C ARG A 668 -14.03 27.41 -22.23
N ASP A 669 -13.66 28.68 -22.28
CA ASP A 669 -12.83 29.22 -23.35
C ASP A 669 -11.42 28.63 -23.30
N LYS A 670 -10.90 28.36 -22.09
CA LYS A 670 -9.67 27.61 -21.89
C LYS A 670 -9.80 26.16 -22.38
N LEU A 671 -10.85 25.44 -21.97
CA LEU A 671 -11.13 24.06 -22.40
C LEU A 671 -11.38 23.96 -23.90
N ASN A 672 -12.08 24.92 -24.50
CA ASN A 672 -12.28 25.00 -25.94
C ASN A 672 -10.95 25.19 -26.67
N GLY A 673 -10.07 26.05 -26.14
CA GLY A 673 -8.69 26.19 -26.63
C GLY A 673 -7.93 24.86 -26.54
N GLU A 674 -7.94 24.20 -25.38
CA GLU A 674 -7.28 22.91 -25.18
C GLU A 674 -7.85 21.81 -26.09
N VAL A 675 -9.17 21.78 -26.31
CA VAL A 675 -9.85 20.82 -27.22
C VAL A 675 -9.50 21.12 -28.68
N GLU A 676 -9.45 22.39 -29.07
CA GLU A 676 -9.08 22.79 -30.43
C GLU A 676 -7.61 22.47 -30.70
N ASP A 677 -6.72 22.70 -29.73
CA ASP A 677 -5.33 22.27 -29.76
C ASP A 677 -5.21 20.74 -29.90
N MET A 678 -5.97 19.97 -29.12
CA MET A 678 -5.98 18.50 -29.19
C MET A 678 -6.56 17.95 -30.50
N ARG A 679 -7.59 18.61 -31.07
CA ARG A 679 -8.16 18.24 -32.38
C ARG A 679 -7.18 18.49 -33.52
N ASN A 680 -6.37 19.53 -33.40
CA ASN A 680 -5.33 19.88 -34.37
C ASN A 680 -4.03 19.08 -34.15
N ALA A 681 -3.83 18.50 -32.96
CA ALA A 681 -2.70 17.67 -32.65
C ALA A 681 -2.83 16.28 -33.30
N THR A 682 -1.79 15.85 -34.00
CA THR A 682 -1.67 14.47 -34.47
C THR A 682 -1.00 13.60 -33.40
N PRO A 683 -1.19 12.26 -33.39
CA PRO A 683 -0.49 11.37 -32.46
C PRO A 683 1.02 11.57 -32.46
N LYS A 684 1.62 11.83 -33.64
CA LYS A 684 3.03 12.18 -33.79
C LYS A 684 3.40 13.46 -33.04
N VAL A 685 2.58 14.50 -33.11
CA VAL A 685 2.84 15.77 -32.41
C VAL A 685 2.72 15.61 -30.90
N LEU A 686 1.74 14.82 -30.42
CA LEU A 686 1.59 14.50 -29.00
C LEU A 686 2.82 13.73 -28.49
N TRP A 687 3.24 12.68 -29.20
CA TRP A 687 4.42 11.91 -28.83
C TRP A 687 5.70 12.77 -28.87
N MET A 688 5.85 13.67 -29.86
CA MET A 688 6.97 14.61 -29.88
C MET A 688 6.98 15.55 -28.67
N LYS A 689 5.82 16.04 -28.24
CA LYS A 689 5.68 16.86 -27.02
C LYS A 689 6.09 16.07 -25.78
N ASP A 690 5.66 14.82 -25.67
CA ASP A 690 6.02 13.94 -24.56
C ASP A 690 7.52 13.62 -24.54
N LEU A 691 8.13 13.39 -25.71
CA LEU A 691 9.58 13.24 -25.86
C LEU A 691 10.33 14.51 -25.41
N ASP A 692 9.84 15.70 -25.72
CA ASP A 692 10.45 16.97 -25.29
C ASP A 692 10.36 17.19 -23.78
N VAL A 693 9.25 16.77 -23.16
CA VAL A 693 9.09 16.80 -21.70
C VAL A 693 10.02 15.76 -21.05
N LEU A 694 10.12 14.56 -21.62
CA LEU A 694 11.01 13.51 -21.15
C LEU A 694 12.48 13.92 -21.24
N ASP A 695 12.91 14.57 -22.32
CA ASP A 695 14.28 15.06 -22.52
C ASP A 695 14.68 16.07 -21.43
N LYS A 696 13.78 17.03 -21.13
CA LYS A 696 13.97 17.98 -20.01
C LYS A 696 14.04 17.27 -18.65
N GLN A 697 13.26 16.22 -18.46
CA GLN A 697 13.27 15.46 -17.22
C GLN A 697 14.55 14.61 -17.08
N LEU A 698 15.08 14.09 -18.19
CA LEU A 698 16.39 13.42 -18.23
C LEU A 698 17.52 14.40 -17.83
N ASP A 699 17.49 15.65 -18.32
CA ASP A 699 18.44 16.69 -17.91
C ASP A 699 18.40 16.96 -16.39
N GLU A 700 17.21 16.97 -15.79
CA GLU A 700 17.07 17.17 -14.35
C GLU A 700 17.55 15.94 -13.57
N GLN A 701 17.30 14.74 -14.08
CA GLN A 701 17.80 13.50 -13.49
C GLN A 701 19.33 13.45 -13.50
N ASP A 702 19.97 13.85 -14.60
CA ASP A 702 21.43 13.91 -14.71
C ASP A 702 22.04 14.85 -13.67
N LYS A 703 21.41 16.01 -13.39
CA LYS A 703 21.85 16.92 -12.33
C LYS A 703 21.77 16.27 -10.95
N ILE A 704 20.69 15.56 -10.66
CA ILE A 704 20.50 14.84 -9.40
C ILE A 704 21.56 13.75 -9.25
N ASP A 705 21.85 13.01 -10.32
CA ASP A 705 22.85 11.95 -10.34
C ASP A 705 24.26 12.50 -10.09
N ILE A 706 24.63 13.60 -10.74
CA ILE A 706 25.92 14.29 -10.52
C ILE A 706 26.07 14.73 -9.06
N GLN A 707 25.04 15.38 -8.50
CA GLN A 707 25.06 15.81 -7.09
C GLN A 707 25.19 14.63 -6.12
N THR A 708 24.53 13.52 -6.43
CA THR A 708 24.58 12.30 -5.64
C THR A 708 25.98 11.67 -5.68
N GLU A 709 26.60 11.61 -6.86
CA GLU A 709 27.95 11.08 -7.03
C GLU A 709 29.01 11.95 -6.35
N GLU A 710 28.90 13.28 -6.43
CA GLU A 710 29.77 14.18 -5.66
C GLU A 710 29.63 13.99 -4.15
N ALA A 711 28.42 13.77 -3.65
CA ALA A 711 28.17 13.49 -2.25
C ALA A 711 28.80 12.15 -1.83
N ARG A 712 28.69 11.12 -2.67
CA ARG A 712 29.34 9.80 -2.49
C ARG A 712 30.86 9.94 -2.39
N GLU A 713 31.49 10.69 -3.32
CA GLU A 713 32.93 10.94 -3.28
C GLU A 713 33.39 11.66 -2.00
N LYS A 714 32.66 12.69 -1.58
CA LYS A 714 32.97 13.47 -0.36
C LYS A 714 32.97 12.56 0.88
N ILE A 715 32.02 11.63 0.97
CA ILE A 715 31.95 10.68 2.08
C ILE A 715 33.03 9.61 1.98
N LYS A 716 33.30 9.05 0.79
CA LYS A 716 34.40 8.10 0.57
C LYS A 716 35.73 8.69 1.04
N LYS A 717 36.01 9.96 0.69
CA LYS A 717 37.18 10.71 1.17
C LYS A 717 37.19 10.86 2.71
N LYS A 718 36.04 11.15 3.34
CA LYS A 718 35.94 11.22 4.82
C LYS A 718 36.19 9.88 5.50
N VAL A 719 35.63 8.78 4.99
CA VAL A 719 35.80 7.42 5.55
C VAL A 719 37.25 6.96 5.41
N MET A 720 37.89 7.18 4.26
CA MET A 720 39.31 6.86 4.05
C MET A 720 40.22 7.66 4.99
N ASN A 721 39.90 8.95 5.21
CA ASN A 721 40.62 9.79 6.16
C ASN A 721 40.44 9.32 7.62
N ALA A 722 39.24 8.86 8.00
CA ALA A 722 38.97 8.32 9.34
C ALA A 722 39.64 6.95 9.58
N ALA A 723 39.83 6.15 8.52
CA ALA A 723 40.51 4.85 8.57
C ALA A 723 42.05 4.95 8.57
N GLY A 724 42.63 6.16 8.60
CA GLY A 724 44.08 6.37 8.65
C GLY A 724 44.84 6.11 7.34
N VAL A 725 44.14 5.87 6.23
CA VAL A 725 44.76 5.65 4.90
C VAL A 725 44.87 7.00 4.19
N LYS A 726 46.06 7.62 4.24
CA LYS A 726 46.32 8.88 3.50
C LYS A 726 46.24 8.64 1.99
N ALA A 727 45.36 9.35 1.30
CA ALA A 727 45.48 9.52 -0.15
C ALA A 727 46.82 10.21 -0.49
N PRO A 728 47.57 9.77 -1.51
CA PRO A 728 48.74 10.52 -1.97
C PRO A 728 48.27 11.86 -2.53
N LYS A 729 48.90 12.96 -2.12
CA LYS A 729 48.66 14.28 -2.70
C LYS A 729 48.95 14.23 -4.21
N PRO A 730 48.13 14.88 -5.06
CA PRO A 730 48.53 15.11 -6.43
C PRO A 730 49.79 15.98 -6.41
N LYS A 731 50.89 15.47 -6.98
CA LYS A 731 52.03 16.30 -7.34
C LYS A 731 51.71 16.89 -8.70
N ASN A 732 51.65 18.22 -8.77
CA ASN A 732 51.66 18.93 -10.04
C ASN A 732 52.90 18.48 -10.83
N TYR A 733 52.67 17.97 -12.04
CA TYR A 733 53.60 18.01 -13.15
C TYR A 733 52.88 18.63 -14.32
#